data_AF-A0A445IVY8-F1
#
_entry.id   AF-A0A445IVY8-F1
#
_cell.length_a   1.000
_cell.length_b   1.000
_cell.length_c   1.000
_cell.angle_alpha   90.00
_cell.angle_beta   90.00
_cell.angle_gamma   90.00
#
_symmetry.space_group_name_H-M   'P 1'
#
loop_
_entity.id
_entity.type
_entity.pdbx_description
1 polymer ?
#
loop_
_entity_poly.entity_id
_entity_poly.type
_entity_poly.pdbx_seq_one_letter_code
_entity_poly.pdbx_strand_id
1 'polypeptide(L)'
;MGERIILILLLVLSFNFLLLAVAQDVNSDFAVLKSLRGSWLSPTPNWEGSDPCKDWEGIKCKNSRVISISLSDIGLTGHLSGDIGSLSELEILDLSYNRGLTGSLPQEIGNLKKLLKLVLVGCGFTGRIPDEIGFLEQLVFLSLNSNNFVGPIPPSIGNLSNLTWLDLADNQLDGSIPVSSGTTSGLDMLQKTLHFHLGKNRLSGEIPPKLFSSKMTLIHVIFYSNKLVGSIPETLGLVKSLTLVRFENNSLNGYVPQTLSNLTNVTDLLLSNNKLQGALPNLTGMNSLKYLDLSNNSFDKSDFPLWLSNLKNLTTLQMESVDLNGNIPVNLFSLAYLQNVVLNNNNLGGTLDIGTNNRKHLKLVNLKSNSIQDFEQQNDLPENITIILESNPICTETGAMERSYCKKHNILDTEPQNKCPPDSCSRDQILSPKCICGYPITGTLTFRAPSYFEWRDTTSLEKHLLQEFQSHDLPVDSVSLIISDPFHSFVYTIQIFPRGQDRFDRQDKSTISSILGNLSATSPYDFITGNQGPKESTNSSSKVLIIRVAVGGSSVMLVLLVLAGVYAFCQKRRAERAISRSNPFGNWDPNKSNCGTPQLKAARQFSFKEIKKYTNNFSQDNDIGSGGYGKVYRGTLPSGQVVAIKRAQRESKQGGLEFKAEIELLSRVHHKNLVSLVGFCFEREEQMLVYEFVPNGTLKDALTGESGIVLSWSRRLKVALGAARGLAYLHEHADPPIIHRDIKSNNILLNENYTAKVSDFGLSKSILDDEKDYVSTQVKGTMGYLDPDYYTSQKLTEKSDVYSFGVLILELITARKPIERGKYIVKVVRSTIDKTKDLYGLHKIIDPAICSGSTLEGFEKFVDLAMECVEDSGADRPAMSDVVKEIEDMLQSVGMHLTSESVTSTTSSHRYQEVSIVSFHLDQPYSNESFGSSAEHIQKLNLVS
;
A
#
# COMPACT_ATOMS: atom_id res chain seq x y z
N MET A 1 -20.50 65.08 18.66
CA MET A 1 -20.20 64.13 19.76
C MET A 1 -20.97 62.81 19.62
N GLY A 2 -22.18 62.80 19.03
CA GLY A 2 -22.99 61.58 18.84
C GLY A 2 -22.46 60.53 17.84
N GLU A 3 -21.84 60.93 16.73
CA GLU A 3 -21.36 59.97 15.71
C GLU A 3 -20.18 59.10 16.17
N ARG A 4 -19.31 59.65 17.02
CA ARG A 4 -18.19 58.88 17.61
C ARG A 4 -18.66 57.86 18.64
N ILE A 5 -19.79 58.13 19.31
CA ILE A 5 -20.35 57.23 20.33
C ILE A 5 -21.05 56.04 19.65
N ILE A 6 -21.72 56.25 18.50
CA ILE A 6 -22.36 55.19 17.73
C ILE A 6 -21.30 54.25 17.08
N LEU A 7 -20.19 54.79 16.59
CA LEU A 7 -19.08 53.99 16.05
C LEU A 7 -18.41 53.13 17.14
N ILE A 8 -18.28 53.67 18.35
CA ILE A 8 -17.73 52.97 19.51
C ILE A 8 -18.70 51.88 19.99
N LEU A 9 -20.02 52.13 19.99
CA LEU A 9 -21.03 51.12 20.34
C LEU A 9 -21.11 49.98 19.32
N LEU A 10 -20.97 50.27 18.02
CA LEU A 10 -20.90 49.24 16.96
C LEU A 10 -19.60 48.43 17.01
N LEU A 11 -18.47 49.06 17.36
CA LEU A 11 -17.20 48.38 17.61
C LEU A 11 -17.24 47.52 18.88
N VAL A 12 -17.92 47.96 19.93
CA VAL A 12 -18.07 47.18 21.17
C VAL A 12 -19.06 46.02 20.97
N LEU A 13 -20.11 46.19 20.17
CA LEU A 13 -21.03 45.10 19.81
C LEU A 13 -20.36 44.06 18.89
N SER A 14 -19.52 44.48 17.93
CA SER A 14 -18.77 43.56 17.06
C SER A 14 -17.63 42.85 17.80
N PHE A 15 -16.96 43.52 18.75
CA PHE A 15 -15.93 42.93 19.59
C PHE A 15 -16.51 41.95 20.63
N ASN A 16 -17.71 42.20 21.15
CA ASN A 16 -18.44 41.27 22.02
C ASN A 16 -18.97 40.03 21.26
N PHE A 17 -19.38 40.17 20.00
CA PHE A 17 -19.71 39.03 19.14
C PHE A 17 -18.47 38.18 18.80
N LEU A 18 -17.31 38.81 18.63
CA LEU A 18 -16.03 38.12 18.41
C LEU A 18 -15.51 37.41 19.67
N LEU A 19 -15.71 37.99 20.87
CA LEU A 19 -15.28 37.40 22.15
C LEU A 19 -16.18 36.24 22.61
N LEU A 20 -17.47 36.25 22.28
CA LEU A 20 -18.37 35.09 22.50
C LEU A 20 -18.03 33.90 21.58
N ALA A 21 -17.51 34.15 20.39
CA ALA A 21 -17.11 33.09 19.45
C ALA A 21 -15.77 32.41 19.80
N VAL A 22 -14.86 33.08 20.51
CA VAL A 22 -13.49 32.58 20.77
C VAL A 22 -13.36 31.86 22.12
N ALA A 23 -14.24 32.11 23.09
CA ALA A 23 -14.21 31.44 24.40
C ALA A 23 -14.87 30.04 24.44
N GLN A 24 -15.47 29.58 23.34
CA GLN A 24 -16.17 28.28 23.27
C GLN A 24 -15.28 27.08 22.90
N ASP A 25 -14.03 27.29 22.48
CA ASP A 25 -13.38 26.34 21.55
C ASP A 25 -12.33 25.37 22.15
N VAL A 26 -12.00 25.47 23.45
CA VAL A 26 -11.07 24.53 24.13
C VAL A 26 -11.79 23.59 25.12
N ASN A 27 -13.07 23.85 25.40
CA ASN A 27 -13.93 23.01 26.24
C ASN A 27 -15.04 22.30 25.42
N SER A 28 -15.09 22.53 24.10
CA SER A 28 -16.11 22.02 23.19
C SER A 28 -15.91 20.55 22.84
N ASP A 29 -14.71 20.14 22.41
CA ASP A 29 -14.46 18.76 21.97
C ASP A 29 -14.72 17.73 23.09
N PHE A 30 -14.32 18.04 24.33
CA PHE A 30 -14.63 17.22 25.50
C PHE A 30 -16.15 17.09 25.72
N ALA A 31 -16.90 18.19 25.60
CA ALA A 31 -18.36 18.16 25.75
C ALA A 31 -19.03 17.33 24.63
N VAL A 32 -18.53 17.44 23.40
CA VAL A 32 -19.00 16.65 22.25
C VAL A 32 -18.74 15.16 22.47
N LEU A 33 -17.50 14.78 22.82
CA LEU A 33 -17.18 13.37 23.08
C LEU A 33 -17.97 12.81 24.27
N LYS A 34 -18.23 13.63 25.30
CA LYS A 34 -19.12 13.24 26.41
C LYS A 34 -20.57 13.04 25.97
N SER A 35 -21.06 13.86 25.04
CA SER A 35 -22.40 13.69 24.45
C SER A 35 -22.48 12.41 23.61
N LEU A 36 -21.46 12.13 22.79
CA LEU A 36 -21.34 10.89 22.02
C LEU A 36 -21.31 9.67 22.94
N ARG A 37 -20.51 9.72 24.02
CA ARG A 37 -20.48 8.69 25.05
C ARG A 37 -21.87 8.47 25.67
N GLY A 38 -22.62 9.54 25.94
CA GLY A 38 -23.99 9.44 26.47
C GLY A 38 -25.00 8.82 25.48
N SER A 39 -24.72 8.90 24.18
CA SER A 39 -25.52 8.29 23.11
C SER A 39 -25.18 6.81 22.87
N TRP A 40 -24.10 6.32 23.48
CA TRP A 40 -23.64 4.93 23.37
C TRP A 40 -23.97 4.14 24.65
N LEU A 41 -24.58 2.96 24.52
CA LEU A 41 -25.20 2.20 25.64
C LEU A 41 -24.29 1.14 26.32
N SER A 42 -23.05 0.91 25.84
CA SER A 42 -22.16 -0.19 26.27
C SER A 42 -20.89 0.30 27.02
N PRO A 43 -20.16 -0.55 27.79
CA PRO A 43 -19.13 -0.10 28.71
C PRO A 43 -18.02 0.57 27.92
N THR A 44 -17.78 1.80 28.35
CA THR A 44 -17.07 2.84 27.62
C THR A 44 -15.58 2.52 27.53
N PRO A 45 -14.89 3.01 26.48
CA PRO A 45 -13.43 3.05 26.48
C PRO A 45 -12.92 3.76 27.75
N ASN A 46 -11.61 3.67 28.02
CA ASN A 46 -10.93 4.26 29.19
C ASN A 46 -10.98 5.82 29.27
N TRP A 47 -12.05 6.44 28.81
CA TRP A 47 -12.32 7.87 28.75
C TRP A 47 -12.55 8.44 30.16
N GLU A 48 -11.47 8.55 30.91
CA GLU A 48 -11.41 9.12 32.25
C GLU A 48 -10.68 10.47 32.23
N GLY A 49 -11.04 11.37 33.14
CA GLY A 49 -10.51 12.74 33.18
C GLY A 49 -11.24 13.73 32.26
N SER A 50 -10.75 14.97 32.25
CA SER A 50 -11.38 16.11 31.55
C SER A 50 -10.72 16.48 30.22
N ASP A 51 -9.63 15.82 29.85
CA ASP A 51 -8.85 16.11 28.65
C ASP A 51 -8.81 14.86 27.76
N PRO A 52 -9.57 14.83 26.66
CA PRO A 52 -9.62 13.69 25.76
C PRO A 52 -8.30 13.45 25.01
N CYS A 53 -7.33 14.37 25.10
CA CYS A 53 -6.08 14.29 24.35
C CYS A 53 -4.92 13.63 25.12
N LYS A 54 -5.14 13.21 26.38
CA LYS A 54 -4.07 12.62 27.19
C LYS A 54 -4.01 11.11 27.11
N ASP A 55 -5.13 10.41 27.32
CA ASP A 55 -5.11 8.93 27.46
C ASP A 55 -6.40 8.24 26.98
N TRP A 56 -7.28 8.96 26.26
CA TRP A 56 -8.54 8.39 25.79
C TRP A 56 -8.31 7.44 24.61
N GLU A 57 -8.66 6.19 24.80
CA GLU A 57 -8.61 5.13 23.81
C GLU A 57 -9.35 5.55 22.54
N GLY A 58 -8.70 5.34 21.40
CA GLY A 58 -9.23 5.69 20.09
C GLY A 58 -9.25 7.18 19.76
N ILE A 59 -8.77 8.08 20.64
CA ILE A 59 -8.72 9.52 20.37
C ILE A 59 -7.30 9.96 20.05
N LYS A 60 -7.13 10.72 18.96
CA LYS A 60 -5.88 11.46 18.70
C LYS A 60 -6.16 12.95 18.54
N CYS A 61 -5.26 13.75 19.08
CA CYS A 61 -5.37 15.20 19.05
C CYS A 61 -4.17 15.88 18.39
N LYS A 62 -4.41 17.08 17.88
CA LYS A 62 -3.38 18.03 17.44
C LYS A 62 -3.71 19.40 18.01
N ASN A 63 -2.74 20.02 18.68
CA ASN A 63 -2.94 21.32 19.35
C ASN A 63 -4.16 21.34 20.30
N SER A 64 -4.40 20.24 21.03
CA SER A 64 -5.55 20.05 21.94
C SER A 64 -6.93 20.01 21.27
N ARG A 65 -6.98 19.78 19.95
CA ARG A 65 -8.22 19.53 19.19
C ARG A 65 -8.26 18.09 18.70
N VAL A 66 -9.43 17.46 18.74
CA VAL A 66 -9.61 16.07 18.32
C VAL A 66 -9.54 16.00 16.79
N ILE A 67 -8.58 15.25 16.28
CA ILE A 67 -8.36 15.05 14.83
C ILE A 67 -8.71 13.64 14.37
N SER A 68 -8.81 12.67 15.28
CA SER A 68 -9.16 11.29 14.93
C SER A 68 -9.92 10.61 16.05
N ILE A 69 -10.98 9.91 15.65
CA ILE A 69 -11.74 8.96 16.48
C ILE A 69 -11.67 7.61 15.76
N SER A 70 -11.08 6.61 16.41
CA SER A 70 -10.93 5.25 15.89
C SER A 70 -11.31 4.24 16.97
N LEU A 71 -12.55 3.75 16.89
CA LEU A 71 -13.18 2.90 17.91
C LEU A 71 -13.80 1.66 17.25
N SER A 72 -13.04 0.96 16.43
CA SER A 72 -13.53 -0.22 15.70
C SER A 72 -13.67 -1.44 16.62
N ASP A 73 -14.78 -2.17 16.47
CA ASP A 73 -15.11 -3.41 17.21
C ASP A 73 -14.86 -3.37 18.72
N ILE A 74 -15.36 -2.33 19.39
CA ILE A 74 -15.33 -2.25 20.86
C ILE A 74 -16.71 -2.59 21.48
N GLY A 75 -17.67 -2.97 20.64
CA GLY A 75 -19.04 -3.27 21.02
C GLY A 75 -19.89 -2.02 21.26
N LEU A 76 -19.66 -0.93 20.53
CA LEU A 76 -20.53 0.25 20.60
C LEU A 76 -21.95 -0.10 20.18
N THR A 77 -22.90 0.40 20.97
CA THR A 77 -24.34 0.23 20.76
C THR A 77 -25.04 1.58 20.92
N GLY A 78 -26.13 1.84 20.21
CA GLY A 78 -26.85 3.11 20.28
C GLY A 78 -26.87 3.82 18.93
N HIS A 79 -26.69 5.14 18.91
CA HIS A 79 -26.74 5.96 17.70
C HIS A 79 -25.58 6.96 17.61
N LEU A 80 -25.25 7.41 16.40
CA LEU A 80 -24.30 8.50 16.19
C LEU A 80 -25.05 9.85 16.26
N SER A 81 -24.83 10.61 17.34
CA SER A 81 -25.43 11.94 17.52
C SER A 81 -24.88 12.94 16.50
N GLY A 82 -25.72 13.90 16.07
CA GLY A 82 -25.34 15.02 15.20
C GLY A 82 -24.31 15.97 15.85
N ASP A 83 -24.11 15.90 17.17
CA ASP A 83 -23.06 16.66 17.88
C ASP A 83 -21.67 16.38 17.32
N ILE A 84 -21.46 15.22 16.68
CA ILE A 84 -20.22 14.88 15.98
C ILE A 84 -19.76 16.00 15.04
N GLY A 85 -20.70 16.69 14.38
CA GLY A 85 -20.43 17.78 13.44
C GLY A 85 -19.73 19.00 14.07
N SER A 86 -19.67 19.08 15.41
CA SER A 86 -18.97 20.15 16.13
C SER A 86 -17.46 19.92 16.26
N LEU A 87 -16.95 18.73 15.95
CA LEU A 87 -15.51 18.45 15.93
C LEU A 87 -14.87 18.98 14.64
N SER A 88 -14.72 20.30 14.56
CA SER A 88 -14.30 21.02 13.34
C SER A 88 -12.91 20.62 12.80
N GLU A 89 -12.04 20.07 13.65
CA GLU A 89 -10.70 19.61 13.29
C GLU A 89 -10.63 18.11 12.95
N LEU A 90 -11.75 17.38 12.97
CA LEU A 90 -11.76 15.93 12.76
C LEU A 90 -11.34 15.57 11.32
N GLU A 91 -10.28 14.78 11.20
CA GLU A 91 -9.72 14.28 9.94
C GLU A 91 -10.10 12.81 9.70
N ILE A 92 -10.24 11.99 10.76
CA ILE A 92 -10.55 10.56 10.66
C ILE A 92 -11.68 10.18 11.62
N LEU A 93 -12.74 9.58 11.08
CA LEU A 93 -13.77 8.91 11.86
C LEU A 93 -13.87 7.45 11.43
N ASP A 94 -13.51 6.55 12.33
CA ASP A 94 -13.64 5.10 12.16
C ASP A 94 -14.40 4.49 13.34
N LEU A 95 -15.60 3.98 13.06
CA LEU A 95 -16.46 3.31 14.04
C LEU A 95 -16.82 1.89 13.60
N SER A 96 -16.03 1.30 12.70
CA SER A 96 -16.36 0.06 12.00
C SER A 96 -16.59 -1.13 12.93
N TYR A 97 -17.40 -2.08 12.49
CA TYR A 97 -17.72 -3.36 13.14
C TYR A 97 -18.47 -3.26 14.46
N ASN A 98 -19.01 -2.08 14.78
CA ASN A 98 -19.92 -1.91 15.91
C ASN A 98 -21.37 -2.14 15.47
N ARG A 99 -21.78 -3.42 15.35
CA ARG A 99 -23.12 -3.81 14.85
C ARG A 99 -24.31 -3.21 15.61
N GLY A 100 -24.15 -2.94 16.90
CA GLY A 100 -25.20 -2.32 17.70
C GLY A 100 -25.28 -0.80 17.54
N LEU A 101 -24.32 -0.17 16.86
CA LEU A 101 -24.38 1.23 16.48
C LEU A 101 -25.30 1.36 15.27
N THR A 102 -26.53 1.81 15.55
CA THR A 102 -27.67 1.81 14.63
C THR A 102 -28.22 3.22 14.43
N GLY A 103 -29.38 3.37 13.79
CA GLY A 103 -29.99 4.68 13.49
C GLY A 103 -29.48 5.27 12.18
N SER A 104 -29.90 6.48 11.85
CA SER A 104 -29.48 7.18 10.63
C SER A 104 -28.12 7.86 10.78
N LEU A 105 -27.38 7.97 9.68
CA LEU A 105 -26.21 8.85 9.62
C LEU A 105 -26.70 10.31 9.70
N PRO A 106 -26.31 11.10 10.73
CA PRO A 106 -26.80 12.46 10.90
C PRO A 106 -26.32 13.39 9.77
N GLN A 107 -27.17 14.32 9.35
CA GLN A 107 -26.84 15.34 8.33
C GLN A 107 -25.65 16.22 8.75
N GLU A 108 -25.48 16.44 10.06
CA GLU A 108 -24.40 17.23 10.65
C GLU A 108 -23.01 16.63 10.38
N ILE A 109 -22.93 15.37 9.89
CA ILE A 109 -21.67 14.80 9.38
C ILE A 109 -21.04 15.73 8.33
N GLY A 110 -21.85 16.40 7.51
CA GLY A 110 -21.39 17.35 6.49
C GLY A 110 -20.72 18.61 7.04
N ASN A 111 -20.76 18.86 8.36
CA ASN A 111 -20.07 19.97 9.00
C ASN A 111 -18.57 19.70 9.21
N LEU A 112 -18.13 18.44 9.08
CA LEU A 112 -16.74 18.03 9.27
C LEU A 112 -15.86 18.37 8.06
N LYS A 113 -15.63 19.67 7.80
CA LYS A 113 -14.96 20.16 6.57
C LYS A 113 -13.51 19.68 6.38
N LYS A 114 -12.87 19.19 7.43
CA LYS A 114 -11.50 18.64 7.42
C LYS A 114 -11.45 17.11 7.34
N LEU A 115 -12.61 16.44 7.27
CA LEU A 115 -12.67 14.98 7.27
C LEU A 115 -12.04 14.42 5.99
N LEU A 116 -11.03 13.57 6.18
CA LEU A 116 -10.30 12.86 5.13
C LEU A 116 -10.81 11.42 4.98
N LYS A 117 -11.19 10.78 6.09
CA LYS A 117 -11.65 9.39 6.12
C LYS A 117 -12.91 9.23 6.95
N LEU A 118 -13.95 8.67 6.33
CA LEU A 118 -15.18 8.24 6.99
C LEU A 118 -15.35 6.74 6.78
N VAL A 119 -15.20 5.97 7.86
CA VAL A 119 -15.19 4.50 7.85
C VAL A 119 -16.23 3.98 8.86
N LEU A 120 -17.34 3.45 8.35
CA LEU A 120 -18.47 2.98 9.15
C LEU A 120 -18.86 1.55 8.75
N VAL A 121 -17.88 0.72 8.37
CA VAL A 121 -18.10 -0.62 7.82
C VAL A 121 -18.77 -1.54 8.85
N GLY A 122 -19.72 -2.38 8.44
CA GLY A 122 -20.20 -3.45 9.30
C GLY A 122 -20.96 -2.98 10.56
N CYS A 123 -21.47 -1.76 10.53
CA CYS A 123 -22.31 -1.19 11.58
C CYS A 123 -23.80 -1.49 11.32
N GLY A 124 -24.67 -1.03 12.20
CA GLY A 124 -26.11 -1.18 12.08
C GLY A 124 -26.82 0.04 11.50
N PHE A 125 -26.14 0.94 10.79
CA PHE A 125 -26.74 2.19 10.31
C PHE A 125 -27.88 1.92 9.32
N THR A 126 -28.93 2.73 9.40
CA THR A 126 -30.20 2.62 8.67
C THR A 126 -30.56 3.97 8.03
N GLY A 127 -31.70 4.05 7.35
CA GLY A 127 -32.15 5.30 6.73
C GLY A 127 -31.34 5.66 5.48
N ARG A 128 -31.53 6.89 5.00
CA ARG A 128 -30.83 7.37 3.80
C ARG A 128 -29.43 7.87 4.13
N ILE A 129 -28.53 7.77 3.17
CA ILE A 129 -27.28 8.54 3.21
C ILE A 129 -27.67 10.02 3.00
N PRO A 130 -27.33 10.94 3.91
CA PRO A 130 -27.69 12.36 3.82
C PRO A 130 -26.99 13.05 2.64
N ASP A 131 -27.66 14.01 1.99
CA ASP A 131 -27.09 14.77 0.87
C ASP A 131 -25.88 15.62 1.34
N GLU A 132 -25.86 16.00 2.61
CA GLU A 132 -24.79 16.77 3.27
C GLU A 132 -23.44 16.04 3.24
N ILE A 133 -23.41 14.74 2.96
CA ILE A 133 -22.14 14.01 2.76
C ILE A 133 -21.31 14.63 1.63
N GLY A 134 -21.97 15.22 0.63
CA GLY A 134 -21.34 15.94 -0.48
C GLY A 134 -20.64 17.24 -0.07
N PHE A 135 -20.76 17.67 1.18
CA PHE A 135 -20.08 18.86 1.70
C PHE A 135 -18.69 18.57 2.28
N LEU A 136 -18.26 17.30 2.30
CA LEU A 136 -16.97 16.85 2.82
C LEU A 136 -15.86 16.98 1.75
N GLU A 137 -15.58 18.19 1.29
CA GLU A 137 -14.72 18.45 0.11
C GLU A 137 -13.28 17.89 0.22
N GLN A 138 -12.79 17.63 1.43
CA GLN A 138 -11.47 17.02 1.68
C GLN A 138 -11.49 15.49 1.74
N LEU A 139 -12.67 14.86 1.66
CA LEU A 139 -12.82 13.42 1.84
C LEU A 139 -12.07 12.66 0.74
N VAL A 140 -11.22 11.74 1.17
CA VAL A 140 -10.40 10.87 0.32
C VAL A 140 -10.92 9.44 0.36
N PHE A 141 -11.49 9.02 1.48
CA PHE A 141 -11.94 7.66 1.72
C PHE A 141 -13.33 7.64 2.35
N LEU A 142 -14.31 7.07 1.63
CA LEU A 142 -15.67 6.87 2.10
C LEU A 142 -16.04 5.39 2.03
N SER A 143 -16.30 4.79 3.19
CA SER A 143 -16.65 3.38 3.30
C SER A 143 -17.80 3.20 4.28
N LEU A 144 -18.97 2.87 3.71
CA LEU A 144 -20.26 2.68 4.38
C LEU A 144 -20.81 1.26 4.16
N ASN A 145 -19.98 0.34 3.68
CA ASN A 145 -20.42 -0.99 3.29
C ASN A 145 -20.84 -1.86 4.47
N SER A 146 -21.65 -2.89 4.17
CA SER A 146 -22.20 -3.84 5.16
C SER A 146 -23.00 -3.15 6.27
N ASN A 147 -23.95 -2.29 5.87
CA ASN A 147 -24.91 -1.61 6.74
C ASN A 147 -26.35 -1.86 6.23
N ASN A 148 -27.33 -1.13 6.76
CA ASN A 148 -28.73 -1.18 6.35
C ASN A 148 -29.21 0.13 5.72
N PHE A 149 -28.35 0.89 5.03
CA PHE A 149 -28.75 2.11 4.34
C PHE A 149 -29.77 1.82 3.23
N VAL A 150 -30.78 2.67 3.09
CA VAL A 150 -31.89 2.57 2.13
C VAL A 150 -32.01 3.83 1.28
N GLY A 151 -32.79 3.77 0.19
CA GLY A 151 -32.99 4.91 -0.71
C GLY A 151 -31.87 5.09 -1.73
N PRO A 152 -31.92 6.16 -2.55
CA PRO A 152 -30.97 6.35 -3.64
C PRO A 152 -29.59 6.77 -3.14
N ILE A 153 -28.57 6.50 -3.96
CA ILE A 153 -27.23 7.10 -3.78
C ILE A 153 -27.37 8.63 -3.95
N PRO A 154 -26.95 9.45 -2.98
CA PRO A 154 -26.99 10.90 -3.09
C PRO A 154 -26.14 11.40 -4.27
N PRO A 155 -26.71 12.17 -5.22
CA PRO A 155 -25.95 12.76 -6.32
C PRO A 155 -24.85 13.73 -5.83
N SER A 156 -25.02 14.30 -4.63
CA SER A 156 -24.06 15.19 -3.97
C SER A 156 -22.72 14.54 -3.67
N ILE A 157 -22.63 13.20 -3.62
CA ILE A 157 -21.34 12.47 -3.54
C ILE A 157 -20.43 12.87 -4.71
N GLY A 158 -20.99 13.25 -5.87
CA GLY A 158 -20.24 13.79 -7.01
C GLY A 158 -19.42 15.06 -6.72
N ASN A 159 -19.68 15.77 -5.61
CA ASN A 159 -18.91 16.95 -5.21
C ASN A 159 -17.56 16.60 -4.54
N LEU A 160 -17.35 15.34 -4.17
CA LEU A 160 -16.18 14.87 -3.43
C LEU A 160 -14.97 14.70 -4.35
N SER A 161 -14.45 15.81 -4.89
CA SER A 161 -13.41 15.82 -5.94
C SER A 161 -12.06 15.19 -5.55
N ASN A 162 -11.81 14.97 -4.26
CA ASN A 162 -10.61 14.32 -3.73
C ASN A 162 -10.81 12.83 -3.42
N LEU A 163 -12.02 12.30 -3.62
CA LEU A 163 -12.36 10.94 -3.26
C LEU A 163 -11.58 9.95 -4.13
N THR A 164 -10.87 9.05 -3.47
CA THR A 164 -10.12 7.95 -4.10
C THR A 164 -10.83 6.61 -3.90
N TRP A 165 -11.64 6.49 -2.86
CA TRP A 165 -12.31 5.27 -2.46
C TRP A 165 -13.77 5.53 -2.12
N LEU A 166 -14.68 4.91 -2.88
CA LEU A 166 -16.12 4.93 -2.65
C LEU A 166 -16.63 3.50 -2.47
N ASP A 167 -17.01 3.17 -1.24
CA ASP A 167 -17.56 1.86 -0.92
C ASP A 167 -18.93 1.96 -0.24
N LEU A 168 -19.95 1.57 -0.99
CA LEU A 168 -21.35 1.54 -0.57
C LEU A 168 -21.93 0.12 -0.68
N ALA A 169 -21.08 -0.90 -0.85
CA ALA A 169 -21.52 -2.26 -1.09
C ALA A 169 -22.31 -2.83 0.09
N ASP A 170 -23.09 -3.89 -0.15
CA ASP A 170 -23.76 -4.67 0.90
C ASP A 170 -24.65 -3.78 1.80
N ASN A 171 -25.65 -3.16 1.17
CA ASN A 171 -26.65 -2.30 1.78
C ASN A 171 -28.02 -2.55 1.10
N GLN A 172 -29.01 -1.70 1.36
CA GLN A 172 -30.33 -1.74 0.73
C GLN A 172 -30.58 -0.54 -0.18
N LEU A 173 -29.54 0.08 -0.73
CA LEU A 173 -29.63 1.25 -1.60
C LEU A 173 -30.38 0.91 -2.89
N ASP A 174 -31.24 1.81 -3.34
CA ASP A 174 -32.10 1.63 -4.52
C ASP A 174 -31.96 2.78 -5.52
N GLY A 175 -32.85 2.85 -6.53
CA GLY A 175 -32.78 3.86 -7.57
C GLY A 175 -31.63 3.66 -8.56
N SER A 176 -31.42 4.63 -9.43
CA SER A 176 -30.38 4.61 -10.47
C SER A 176 -29.03 5.13 -9.97
N ILE A 177 -27.94 4.70 -10.60
CA ILE A 177 -26.62 5.28 -10.38
C ILE A 177 -26.63 6.75 -10.82
N PRO A 178 -26.40 7.73 -9.92
CA PRO A 178 -26.58 9.14 -10.24
C PRO A 178 -25.39 9.65 -11.08
N VAL A 179 -25.71 10.27 -12.22
CA VAL A 179 -24.77 11.01 -13.04
C VAL A 179 -25.19 12.48 -13.12
N SER A 180 -24.23 13.34 -13.40
CA SER A 180 -24.43 14.78 -13.39
C SER A 180 -25.47 15.17 -14.43
N SER A 181 -26.31 16.14 -14.06
CA SER A 181 -27.21 16.84 -14.96
C SER A 181 -26.84 18.32 -14.95
N GLY A 182 -27.49 19.15 -15.77
CA GLY A 182 -27.23 20.59 -15.77
C GLY A 182 -27.48 21.28 -14.42
N THR A 183 -28.18 20.61 -13.48
CA THR A 183 -28.55 21.16 -12.17
C THR A 183 -28.04 20.35 -10.98
N THR A 184 -27.59 19.10 -11.17
CA THR A 184 -27.17 18.19 -10.10
C THR A 184 -25.82 17.55 -10.41
N SER A 185 -24.93 17.46 -9.43
CA SER A 185 -23.70 16.65 -9.52
C SER A 185 -24.02 15.15 -9.60
N GLY A 186 -23.03 14.33 -9.96
CA GLY A 186 -23.16 12.88 -9.99
C GLY A 186 -21.80 12.18 -9.96
N LEU A 187 -21.81 10.85 -9.90
CA LEU A 187 -20.57 10.06 -9.71
C LEU A 187 -19.61 10.16 -10.90
N ASP A 188 -20.07 10.57 -12.07
CA ASP A 188 -19.24 10.88 -13.25
C ASP A 188 -18.23 12.03 -13.01
N MET A 189 -18.46 12.86 -11.99
CA MET A 189 -17.54 13.93 -11.60
C MET A 189 -16.32 13.44 -10.79
N LEU A 190 -16.35 12.20 -10.30
CA LEU A 190 -15.32 11.63 -9.41
C LEU A 190 -14.09 11.09 -10.17
N GLN A 191 -13.39 11.98 -10.88
CA GLN A 191 -12.30 11.59 -11.80
C GLN A 191 -11.06 11.00 -11.09
N LYS A 192 -10.84 11.34 -9.81
CA LYS A 192 -9.73 10.80 -8.98
C LYS A 192 -10.07 9.49 -8.27
N THR A 193 -11.32 9.04 -8.35
CA THR A 193 -11.73 7.81 -7.66
C THR A 193 -11.14 6.60 -8.37
N LEU A 194 -10.55 5.73 -7.56
CA LEU A 194 -9.92 4.48 -7.98
C LEU A 194 -10.87 3.30 -7.79
N HIS A 195 -11.78 3.39 -6.82
CA HIS A 195 -12.62 2.26 -6.39
C HIS A 195 -14.09 2.67 -6.35
N PHE A 196 -14.89 2.06 -7.22
CA PHE A 196 -16.34 2.12 -7.21
C PHE A 196 -16.91 0.76 -6.80
N HIS A 197 -17.27 0.63 -5.52
CA HIS A 197 -17.88 -0.59 -5.00
C HIS A 197 -19.33 -0.31 -4.60
N LEU A 198 -20.26 -0.78 -5.44
CA LEU A 198 -21.71 -0.59 -5.27
C LEU A 198 -22.48 -1.92 -5.28
N GLY A 199 -21.77 -3.06 -5.21
CA GLY A 199 -22.37 -4.38 -5.27
C GLY A 199 -23.25 -4.74 -4.07
N LYS A 200 -24.06 -5.81 -4.18
CA LYS A 200 -24.99 -6.27 -3.12
C LYS A 200 -25.91 -5.15 -2.61
N ASN A 201 -26.64 -4.52 -3.53
CA ASN A 201 -27.64 -3.51 -3.22
C ASN A 201 -28.93 -3.80 -4.02
N ARG A 202 -29.85 -2.84 -4.08
CA ARG A 202 -31.09 -2.87 -4.88
C ARG A 202 -31.06 -1.84 -6.02
N LEU A 203 -29.87 -1.40 -6.45
CA LEU A 203 -29.71 -0.41 -7.51
C LEU A 203 -30.34 -0.92 -8.80
N SER A 204 -31.01 -0.04 -9.53
CA SER A 204 -31.86 -0.36 -10.68
C SER A 204 -31.65 0.64 -11.81
N GLY A 205 -32.28 0.41 -12.96
CA GLY A 205 -32.03 1.21 -14.16
C GLY A 205 -30.72 0.82 -14.85
N GLU A 206 -30.32 1.62 -15.83
CA GLU A 206 -29.14 1.36 -16.65
C GLU A 206 -27.84 1.76 -15.94
N ILE A 207 -26.72 1.15 -16.35
CA ILE A 207 -25.39 1.69 -16.05
C ILE A 207 -25.18 2.89 -17.00
N PRO A 208 -25.25 4.15 -16.53
CA PRO A 208 -25.33 5.28 -17.44
C PRO A 208 -24.03 5.42 -18.25
N PRO A 209 -24.06 5.57 -19.58
CA PRO A 209 -22.85 5.76 -20.37
C PRO A 209 -22.02 6.97 -19.94
N LYS A 210 -22.69 8.04 -19.45
CA LYS A 210 -22.05 9.24 -18.92
C LYS A 210 -21.23 8.99 -17.66
N LEU A 211 -21.48 7.88 -16.95
CA LEU A 211 -20.72 7.51 -15.77
C LEU A 211 -19.22 7.35 -16.08
N PHE A 212 -18.85 6.89 -17.27
CA PHE A 212 -17.47 6.61 -17.62
C PHE A 212 -16.91 7.60 -18.64
N SER A 213 -15.66 8.03 -18.43
CA SER A 213 -14.92 8.86 -19.38
C SER A 213 -13.43 8.56 -19.33
N SER A 214 -12.69 8.94 -20.38
CA SER A 214 -11.23 8.76 -20.45
C SER A 214 -10.44 9.55 -19.40
N LYS A 215 -11.08 10.48 -18.68
CA LYS A 215 -10.47 11.24 -17.57
C LYS A 215 -10.47 10.47 -16.25
N MET A 216 -11.24 9.39 -16.16
CA MET A 216 -11.33 8.59 -14.95
C MET A 216 -10.08 7.74 -14.74
N THR A 217 -9.75 7.52 -13.47
CA THR A 217 -8.60 6.72 -13.02
C THR A 217 -9.03 5.45 -12.27
N LEU A 218 -10.28 5.01 -12.48
CA LEU A 218 -10.84 3.83 -11.81
C LEU A 218 -9.99 2.59 -12.07
N ILE A 219 -9.68 1.89 -10.99
CA ILE A 219 -8.99 0.61 -10.96
C ILE A 219 -10.04 -0.51 -10.79
N HIS A 220 -11.02 -0.32 -9.91
CA HIS A 220 -12.10 -1.28 -9.66
C HIS A 220 -13.48 -0.70 -9.93
N VAL A 221 -14.30 -1.46 -10.66
CA VAL A 221 -15.73 -1.21 -10.85
C VAL A 221 -16.50 -2.48 -10.48
N ILE A 222 -17.18 -2.46 -9.34
CA ILE A 222 -17.81 -3.63 -8.72
C ILE A 222 -19.29 -3.34 -8.44
N PHE A 223 -20.18 -3.73 -9.35
CA PHE A 223 -21.64 -3.49 -9.26
C PHE A 223 -22.47 -4.80 -9.20
N TYR A 224 -21.83 -5.93 -8.91
CA TYR A 224 -22.47 -7.25 -8.83
C TYR A 224 -23.66 -7.31 -7.87
N SER A 225 -24.60 -8.25 -8.10
CA SER A 225 -25.75 -8.49 -7.21
C SER A 225 -26.59 -7.24 -6.94
N ASN A 226 -27.13 -6.67 -8.02
CA ASN A 226 -28.05 -5.54 -8.02
C ASN A 226 -29.26 -5.86 -8.93
N LYS A 227 -30.08 -4.86 -9.25
CA LYS A 227 -31.22 -4.95 -10.19
C LYS A 227 -30.95 -4.12 -11.46
N LEU A 228 -29.68 -3.98 -11.87
CA LEU A 228 -29.30 -3.18 -13.03
C LEU A 228 -29.80 -3.83 -14.31
N VAL A 229 -30.24 -3.00 -15.26
CA VAL A 229 -30.77 -3.41 -16.58
C VAL A 229 -30.06 -2.65 -17.69
N GLY A 230 -30.45 -2.88 -18.95
CA GLY A 230 -29.84 -2.22 -20.11
C GLY A 230 -28.47 -2.79 -20.47
N SER A 231 -27.81 -2.17 -21.42
CA SER A 231 -26.53 -2.65 -21.94
C SER A 231 -25.33 -2.23 -21.09
N ILE A 232 -24.24 -2.98 -21.23
CA ILE A 232 -22.93 -2.52 -20.75
C ILE A 232 -22.52 -1.32 -21.61
N PRO A 233 -22.25 -0.13 -21.03
CA PRO A 233 -21.96 1.06 -21.82
C PRO A 233 -20.58 0.96 -22.49
N GLU A 234 -20.51 1.30 -23.78
CA GLU A 234 -19.25 1.28 -24.54
C GLU A 234 -18.18 2.21 -23.96
N THR A 235 -18.61 3.27 -23.26
CA THR A 235 -17.76 4.24 -22.57
C THR A 235 -16.93 3.62 -21.44
N LEU A 236 -17.32 2.46 -20.90
CA LEU A 236 -16.48 1.70 -19.97
C LEU A 236 -15.11 1.37 -20.59
N GLY A 237 -15.09 1.08 -21.90
CA GLY A 237 -13.87 0.83 -22.66
C GLY A 237 -12.90 2.01 -22.73
N LEU A 238 -13.29 3.22 -22.30
CA LEU A 238 -12.43 4.41 -22.25
C LEU A 238 -11.53 4.45 -21.01
N VAL A 239 -11.87 3.72 -19.94
CA VAL A 239 -11.19 3.79 -18.64
C VAL A 239 -10.03 2.78 -18.59
N LYS A 240 -8.88 3.16 -19.15
CA LYS A 240 -7.71 2.25 -19.34
C LYS A 240 -7.00 1.81 -18.06
N SER A 241 -7.28 2.46 -16.94
CA SER A 241 -6.74 2.12 -15.62
C SER A 241 -7.39 0.89 -14.98
N LEU A 242 -8.52 0.40 -15.52
CA LEU A 242 -9.27 -0.70 -14.93
C LEU A 242 -8.46 -1.99 -14.85
N THR A 243 -8.56 -2.65 -13.70
CA THR A 243 -8.02 -3.99 -13.44
C THR A 243 -9.12 -5.00 -13.14
N LEU A 244 -10.24 -4.56 -12.56
CA LEU A 244 -11.33 -5.43 -12.11
C LEU A 244 -12.69 -4.86 -12.52
N VAL A 245 -13.49 -5.68 -13.22
CA VAL A 245 -14.87 -5.36 -13.60
C VAL A 245 -15.78 -6.51 -13.17
N ARG A 246 -16.75 -6.21 -12.30
CA ARG A 246 -17.72 -7.18 -11.76
C ARG A 246 -19.15 -6.68 -11.91
N PHE A 247 -19.92 -7.30 -12.79
CA PHE A 247 -21.32 -7.00 -13.08
C PHE A 247 -22.25 -8.21 -12.94
N GLU A 248 -21.74 -9.32 -12.42
CA GLU A 248 -22.49 -10.55 -12.29
C GLU A 248 -23.74 -10.43 -11.39
N ASN A 249 -24.72 -11.30 -11.57
CA ASN A 249 -26.00 -11.31 -10.84
C ASN A 249 -26.76 -9.98 -10.97
N ASN A 250 -27.05 -9.58 -12.21
CA ASN A 250 -27.90 -8.43 -12.53
C ASN A 250 -28.94 -8.84 -13.59
N SER A 251 -29.54 -7.87 -14.28
CA SER A 251 -30.42 -8.09 -15.42
C SER A 251 -29.94 -7.32 -16.66
N LEU A 252 -28.62 -7.14 -16.79
CA LEU A 252 -27.99 -6.48 -17.94
C LEU A 252 -28.29 -7.27 -19.22
N ASN A 253 -28.57 -6.58 -20.31
CA ASN A 253 -28.95 -7.16 -21.59
C ASN A 253 -28.16 -6.53 -22.75
N GLY A 254 -28.53 -6.83 -24.00
CA GLY A 254 -27.79 -6.37 -25.17
C GLY A 254 -26.43 -7.07 -25.33
N TYR A 255 -25.58 -6.53 -26.19
CA TYR A 255 -24.28 -7.11 -26.52
C TYR A 255 -23.19 -6.70 -25.54
N VAL A 256 -22.16 -7.54 -25.40
CA VAL A 256 -20.91 -7.16 -24.74
C VAL A 256 -20.10 -6.26 -25.69
N PRO A 257 -19.80 -5.00 -25.35
CA PRO A 257 -19.14 -4.08 -26.27
C PRO A 257 -17.74 -4.53 -26.68
N GLN A 258 -17.43 -4.46 -27.98
CA GLN A 258 -16.10 -4.76 -28.49
C GLN A 258 -15.02 -3.80 -27.95
N THR A 259 -15.43 -2.61 -27.49
CA THR A 259 -14.53 -1.63 -26.85
C THR A 259 -13.89 -2.16 -25.56
N LEU A 260 -14.47 -3.18 -24.91
CA LEU A 260 -13.88 -3.84 -23.74
C LEU A 260 -12.55 -4.53 -24.07
N SER A 261 -12.36 -4.98 -25.33
CA SER A 261 -11.08 -5.56 -25.77
C SER A 261 -9.91 -4.56 -25.66
N ASN A 262 -10.20 -3.26 -25.52
CA ASN A 262 -9.17 -2.24 -25.34
C ASN A 262 -8.75 -2.02 -23.87
N LEU A 263 -9.30 -2.78 -22.93
CA LEU A 263 -8.99 -2.70 -21.49
C LEU A 263 -7.84 -3.67 -21.16
N THR A 264 -6.63 -3.32 -21.57
CA THR A 264 -5.44 -4.21 -21.54
C THR A 264 -4.95 -4.57 -20.13
N ASN A 265 -5.33 -3.79 -19.12
CA ASN A 265 -4.91 -3.97 -17.73
C ASN A 265 -5.90 -4.81 -16.90
N VAL A 266 -7.09 -5.12 -17.43
CA VAL A 266 -8.09 -5.91 -16.72
C VAL A 266 -7.60 -7.33 -16.53
N THR A 267 -7.56 -7.77 -15.26
CA THR A 267 -7.21 -9.13 -14.84
C THR A 267 -8.46 -9.98 -14.59
N ASP A 268 -9.57 -9.36 -14.21
CA ASP A 268 -10.79 -10.07 -13.82
C ASP A 268 -12.02 -9.40 -14.46
N LEU A 269 -12.72 -10.16 -15.31
CA LEU A 269 -13.96 -9.74 -15.96
C LEU A 269 -15.08 -10.75 -15.66
N LEU A 270 -16.03 -10.36 -14.81
CA LEU A 270 -17.14 -11.20 -14.38
C LEU A 270 -18.47 -10.59 -14.82
N LEU A 271 -19.16 -11.26 -15.72
CA LEU A 271 -20.42 -10.82 -16.34
C LEU A 271 -21.54 -11.86 -16.23
N SER A 272 -21.35 -12.90 -15.42
CA SER A 272 -22.27 -14.04 -15.34
C SER A 272 -23.64 -13.70 -14.75
N ASN A 273 -24.61 -14.58 -14.96
CA ASN A 273 -25.97 -14.45 -14.42
C ASN A 273 -26.62 -13.10 -14.78
N ASN A 274 -26.69 -12.85 -16.09
CA ASN A 274 -27.32 -11.67 -16.69
C ASN A 274 -28.20 -12.12 -17.86
N LYS A 275 -28.60 -11.19 -18.73
CA LYS A 275 -29.38 -11.42 -19.96
C LYS A 275 -28.61 -10.94 -21.20
N LEU A 276 -27.27 -10.96 -21.15
CA LEU A 276 -26.43 -10.53 -22.27
C LEU A 276 -26.67 -11.46 -23.47
N GLN A 277 -26.72 -10.89 -24.66
CA GLN A 277 -27.14 -11.58 -25.88
C GLN A 277 -26.27 -11.19 -27.09
N GLY A 278 -26.54 -11.80 -28.24
CA GLY A 278 -25.75 -11.60 -29.46
C GLY A 278 -24.51 -12.50 -29.49
N ALA A 279 -23.59 -12.21 -30.41
CA ALA A 279 -22.34 -12.95 -30.53
C ALA A 279 -21.45 -12.79 -29.29
N LEU A 280 -20.71 -13.86 -28.94
CA LEU A 280 -19.65 -13.80 -27.94
C LEU A 280 -18.60 -12.73 -28.32
N PRO A 281 -18.15 -11.89 -27.37
CA PRO A 281 -17.22 -10.81 -27.65
C PRO A 281 -15.83 -11.36 -28.02
N ASN A 282 -15.07 -10.63 -28.85
CA ASN A 282 -13.66 -10.97 -29.07
C ASN A 282 -12.79 -10.14 -28.12
N LEU A 283 -12.23 -10.76 -27.08
CA LEU A 283 -11.44 -10.08 -26.06
C LEU A 283 -9.92 -10.23 -26.23
N THR A 284 -9.44 -10.57 -27.44
CA THR A 284 -8.01 -10.84 -27.71
C THR A 284 -7.07 -9.75 -27.20
N GLY A 285 -7.49 -8.48 -27.15
CA GLY A 285 -6.66 -7.37 -26.67
C GLY A 285 -6.47 -7.30 -25.15
N MET A 286 -7.22 -8.06 -24.35
CA MET A 286 -7.14 -8.05 -22.88
C MET A 286 -5.98 -8.93 -22.38
N ASN A 287 -4.74 -8.51 -22.68
CA ASN A 287 -3.53 -9.30 -22.45
C ASN A 287 -3.27 -9.67 -20.97
N SER A 288 -3.83 -8.92 -20.03
CA SER A 288 -3.67 -9.16 -18.59
C SER A 288 -4.75 -10.06 -17.99
N LEU A 289 -5.75 -10.47 -18.78
CA LEU A 289 -6.92 -11.19 -18.30
C LEU A 289 -6.55 -12.57 -17.74
N LYS A 290 -6.90 -12.79 -16.47
CA LYS A 290 -6.68 -14.02 -15.71
C LYS A 290 -7.98 -14.77 -15.45
N TYR A 291 -9.03 -14.05 -15.08
CA TYR A 291 -10.34 -14.62 -14.76
C TYR A 291 -11.40 -14.05 -15.70
N LEU A 292 -12.05 -14.94 -16.45
CA LEU A 292 -13.17 -14.60 -17.32
C LEU A 292 -14.37 -15.46 -16.96
N ASP A 293 -15.48 -14.80 -16.64
CA ASP A 293 -16.77 -15.46 -16.42
C ASP A 293 -17.90 -14.80 -17.22
N LEU A 294 -18.45 -15.56 -18.16
CA LEU A 294 -19.56 -15.17 -19.04
C LEU A 294 -20.81 -16.03 -18.81
N SER A 295 -20.80 -16.90 -17.80
CA SER A 295 -21.78 -17.97 -17.59
C SER A 295 -23.21 -17.45 -17.44
N ASN A 296 -24.21 -18.28 -17.76
CA ASN A 296 -25.63 -18.00 -17.55
C ASN A 296 -26.05 -16.65 -18.18
N ASN A 297 -25.85 -16.55 -19.49
CA ASN A 297 -26.29 -15.45 -20.34
C ASN A 297 -27.02 -16.02 -21.57
N SER A 298 -27.60 -15.17 -22.40
CA SER A 298 -28.41 -15.55 -23.57
C SER A 298 -27.69 -15.28 -24.90
N PHE A 299 -26.40 -15.64 -24.98
CA PHE A 299 -25.59 -15.47 -26.19
C PHE A 299 -26.12 -16.33 -27.35
N ASP A 300 -25.82 -15.89 -28.57
CA ASP A 300 -26.14 -16.65 -29.78
C ASP A 300 -25.32 -17.94 -29.81
N LYS A 301 -25.97 -19.04 -30.22
CA LYS A 301 -25.31 -20.32 -30.44
C LYS A 301 -24.06 -20.13 -31.33
N SER A 302 -22.92 -20.60 -30.83
CA SER A 302 -21.64 -20.40 -31.52
C SER A 302 -20.62 -21.50 -31.21
N ASP A 303 -19.73 -21.74 -32.16
CA ASP A 303 -18.60 -22.65 -31.93
C ASP A 303 -17.67 -22.10 -30.83
N PHE A 304 -16.88 -23.00 -30.22
CA PHE A 304 -15.90 -22.61 -29.20
C PHE A 304 -14.96 -21.47 -29.70
N PRO A 305 -14.87 -20.33 -29.00
CA PRO A 305 -14.14 -19.17 -29.49
C PRO A 305 -12.62 -19.36 -29.44
N LEU A 306 -11.99 -19.46 -30.61
CA LEU A 306 -10.55 -19.68 -30.75
C LEU A 306 -9.67 -18.58 -30.12
N TRP A 307 -10.19 -17.35 -30.02
CA TRP A 307 -9.46 -16.23 -29.43
C TRP A 307 -9.14 -16.43 -27.94
N LEU A 308 -9.87 -17.29 -27.22
CA LEU A 308 -9.56 -17.64 -25.84
C LEU A 308 -8.16 -18.23 -25.69
N SER A 309 -7.69 -18.96 -26.72
CA SER A 309 -6.35 -19.57 -26.75
C SER A 309 -5.24 -18.53 -26.91
N ASN A 310 -5.56 -17.27 -27.22
CA ASN A 310 -4.59 -16.18 -27.30
C ASN A 310 -4.41 -15.43 -25.97
N LEU A 311 -5.25 -15.70 -24.96
CA LEU A 311 -5.18 -15.06 -23.64
C LEU A 311 -4.12 -15.74 -22.77
N LYS A 312 -2.85 -15.35 -22.96
CA LYS A 312 -1.69 -16.02 -22.35
C LYS A 312 -1.65 -16.04 -20.82
N ASN A 313 -2.36 -15.13 -20.17
CA ASN A 313 -2.41 -15.00 -18.72
C ASN A 313 -3.67 -15.64 -18.10
N LEU A 314 -4.53 -16.27 -18.91
CA LEU A 314 -5.79 -16.84 -18.44
C LEU A 314 -5.52 -18.00 -17.47
N THR A 315 -6.12 -17.91 -16.28
CA THR A 315 -6.00 -18.91 -15.22
C THR A 315 -7.33 -19.58 -14.94
N THR A 316 -8.45 -18.86 -15.08
CA THR A 316 -9.79 -19.41 -14.92
C THR A 316 -10.72 -18.92 -16.03
N LEU A 317 -11.39 -19.88 -16.67
CA LEU A 317 -12.41 -19.67 -17.68
C LEU A 317 -13.73 -20.28 -17.23
N GLN A 318 -14.78 -19.47 -17.17
CA GLN A 318 -16.15 -19.91 -16.88
C GLN A 318 -17.09 -19.44 -17.98
N MET A 319 -17.72 -20.40 -18.67
CA MET A 319 -18.74 -20.16 -19.68
C MET A 319 -19.77 -21.29 -19.58
N GLU A 320 -20.39 -21.46 -18.41
CA GLU A 320 -21.52 -22.37 -18.23
C GLU A 320 -22.76 -21.81 -18.92
N SER A 321 -23.53 -22.67 -19.61
CA SER A 321 -24.83 -22.30 -20.21
C SER A 321 -24.79 -21.02 -21.04
N VAL A 322 -23.95 -21.01 -22.08
CA VAL A 322 -23.82 -19.93 -23.06
C VAL A 322 -24.01 -20.41 -24.51
N ASP A 323 -24.62 -21.59 -24.69
CA ASP A 323 -24.91 -22.22 -25.99
C ASP A 323 -23.69 -22.45 -26.90
N LEU A 324 -22.55 -22.82 -26.30
CA LEU A 324 -21.36 -23.23 -27.06
C LEU A 324 -21.53 -24.60 -27.73
N ASN A 325 -21.03 -24.75 -28.96
CA ASN A 325 -20.97 -26.02 -29.67
C ASN A 325 -19.59 -26.29 -30.31
N GLY A 326 -19.44 -27.46 -30.94
CA GLY A 326 -18.19 -27.87 -31.58
C GLY A 326 -17.19 -28.44 -30.58
N ASN A 327 -15.93 -28.52 -30.98
CA ASN A 327 -14.87 -29.15 -30.20
C ASN A 327 -14.06 -28.10 -29.41
N ILE A 328 -13.55 -28.49 -28.25
CA ILE A 328 -12.63 -27.66 -27.46
C ILE A 328 -11.22 -27.83 -28.05
N PRO A 329 -10.54 -26.76 -28.44
CA PRO A 329 -9.25 -26.88 -29.08
C PRO A 329 -8.14 -27.13 -28.04
N VAL A 330 -7.24 -28.08 -28.33
CA VAL A 330 -6.16 -28.51 -27.42
C VAL A 330 -5.20 -27.38 -27.00
N ASN A 331 -5.07 -26.35 -27.85
CA ASN A 331 -4.24 -25.18 -27.57
C ASN A 331 -4.74 -24.37 -26.36
N LEU A 332 -6.03 -24.45 -26.00
CA LEU A 332 -6.54 -23.86 -24.75
C LEU A 332 -5.80 -24.44 -23.55
N PHE A 333 -5.68 -25.76 -23.48
CA PHE A 333 -5.01 -26.47 -22.38
C PHE A 333 -3.49 -26.33 -22.41
N SER A 334 -2.92 -25.76 -23.48
CA SER A 334 -1.50 -25.44 -23.60
C SER A 334 -1.11 -24.11 -22.94
N LEU A 335 -2.09 -23.33 -22.46
CA LEU A 335 -1.86 -22.06 -21.75
C LEU A 335 -1.14 -22.29 -20.42
N ALA A 336 0.00 -21.60 -20.22
CA ALA A 336 0.94 -21.90 -19.13
C ALA A 336 0.38 -21.75 -17.71
N TYR A 337 -0.62 -20.90 -17.54
CA TYR A 337 -1.20 -20.56 -16.24
C TYR A 337 -2.64 -21.07 -16.06
N LEU A 338 -3.20 -21.78 -17.04
CA LEU A 338 -4.59 -22.22 -16.98
C LEU A 338 -4.78 -23.26 -15.86
N GLN A 339 -5.73 -22.98 -14.96
CA GLN A 339 -6.02 -23.79 -13.77
C GLN A 339 -7.42 -24.39 -13.82
N ASN A 340 -8.42 -23.58 -14.14
CA ASN A 340 -9.82 -23.98 -14.07
C ASN A 340 -10.54 -23.69 -15.39
N VAL A 341 -11.20 -24.69 -15.94
CA VAL A 341 -12.06 -24.57 -17.12
C VAL A 341 -13.44 -25.10 -16.75
N VAL A 342 -14.44 -24.23 -16.77
CA VAL A 342 -15.82 -24.55 -16.41
C VAL A 342 -16.71 -24.22 -17.61
N LEU A 343 -17.20 -25.27 -18.28
CA LEU A 343 -17.95 -25.19 -19.53
C LEU A 343 -19.17 -26.12 -19.49
N ASN A 344 -19.68 -26.43 -18.29
CA ASN A 344 -20.83 -27.31 -18.12
C ASN A 344 -22.11 -26.72 -18.74
N ASN A 345 -23.07 -27.61 -19.02
CA ASN A 345 -24.38 -27.26 -19.57
C ASN A 345 -24.28 -26.48 -20.90
N ASN A 346 -23.45 -26.96 -21.83
CA ASN A 346 -23.34 -26.48 -23.21
C ASN A 346 -23.60 -27.64 -24.20
N ASN A 347 -23.32 -27.44 -25.49
CA ASN A 347 -23.42 -28.44 -26.54
C ASN A 347 -22.06 -28.78 -27.16
N LEU A 348 -20.99 -28.76 -26.36
CA LEU A 348 -19.63 -29.09 -26.78
C LEU A 348 -19.50 -30.60 -27.02
N GLY A 349 -18.81 -31.02 -28.08
CA GLY A 349 -18.72 -32.42 -28.46
C GLY A 349 -17.37 -32.84 -29.02
N GLY A 350 -17.35 -34.02 -29.63
CA GLY A 350 -16.14 -34.65 -30.15
C GLY A 350 -15.27 -35.26 -29.05
N THR A 351 -13.97 -35.32 -29.32
CA THR A 351 -12.97 -35.90 -28.42
C THR A 351 -12.36 -34.80 -27.55
N LEU A 352 -12.36 -35.00 -26.23
CA LEU A 352 -11.61 -34.15 -25.31
C LEU A 352 -10.12 -34.48 -25.44
N ASP A 353 -9.32 -33.48 -25.78
CA ASP A 353 -7.86 -33.54 -25.79
C ASP A 353 -7.30 -32.41 -24.91
N ILE A 354 -6.69 -32.79 -23.78
CA ILE A 354 -6.07 -31.84 -22.84
C ILE A 354 -4.56 -31.68 -23.08
N GLY A 355 -4.01 -32.33 -24.11
CA GLY A 355 -2.61 -32.35 -24.46
C GLY A 355 -1.72 -33.02 -23.41
N THR A 356 -0.43 -33.17 -23.70
CA THR A 356 0.57 -33.72 -22.75
C THR A 356 1.54 -32.67 -22.21
N ASN A 357 1.66 -31.52 -22.87
CA ASN A 357 2.58 -30.44 -22.54
C ASN A 357 1.90 -29.36 -21.66
N ASN A 358 2.63 -28.84 -20.66
CA ASN A 358 2.24 -27.68 -19.83
C ASN A 358 0.98 -27.79 -18.92
N ARG A 359 0.53 -28.99 -18.54
CA ARG A 359 -0.61 -29.20 -17.61
C ARG A 359 -0.30 -28.96 -16.12
N LYS A 360 0.85 -28.37 -15.76
CA LYS A 360 1.34 -28.33 -14.35
C LYS A 360 0.40 -27.59 -13.39
N HIS A 361 -0.36 -26.62 -13.89
CA HIS A 361 -1.23 -25.78 -13.07
C HIS A 361 -2.71 -26.11 -13.23
N LEU A 362 -3.08 -26.97 -14.18
CA LEU A 362 -4.46 -27.36 -14.42
C LEU A 362 -4.98 -28.16 -13.22
N LYS A 363 -6.11 -27.74 -12.66
CA LYS A 363 -6.72 -28.31 -11.45
C LYS A 363 -8.11 -28.85 -11.74
N LEU A 364 -8.91 -28.14 -12.54
CA LEU A 364 -10.29 -28.49 -12.81
C LEU A 364 -10.65 -28.31 -14.29
N VAL A 365 -11.27 -29.33 -14.86
CA VAL A 365 -12.01 -29.24 -16.12
C VAL A 365 -13.42 -29.77 -15.88
N ASN A 366 -14.39 -28.88 -15.80
CA ASN A 366 -15.80 -29.21 -15.65
C ASN A 366 -16.53 -29.06 -16.99
N LEU A 367 -16.92 -30.21 -17.55
CA LEU A 367 -17.63 -30.35 -18.81
C LEU A 367 -18.94 -31.11 -18.63
N LYS A 368 -19.50 -31.12 -17.42
CA LYS A 368 -20.78 -31.75 -17.10
C LYS A 368 -21.89 -31.33 -18.08
N SER A 369 -22.77 -32.25 -18.46
CA SER A 369 -23.91 -32.00 -19.35
C SER A 369 -23.49 -31.34 -20.67
N ASN A 370 -22.68 -32.06 -21.46
CA ASN A 370 -22.28 -31.69 -22.82
C ASN A 370 -22.47 -32.93 -23.73
N SER A 371 -21.90 -32.90 -24.93
CA SER A 371 -21.97 -33.93 -25.97
C SER A 371 -20.60 -34.59 -26.25
N ILE A 372 -19.72 -34.69 -25.25
CA ILE A 372 -18.36 -35.28 -25.38
C ILE A 372 -18.45 -36.80 -25.58
N GLN A 373 -17.77 -37.30 -26.61
CA GLN A 373 -17.83 -38.70 -27.06
C GLN A 373 -16.62 -39.52 -26.61
N ASP A 374 -15.44 -38.92 -26.57
CA ASP A 374 -14.18 -39.63 -26.29
C ASP A 374 -13.17 -38.75 -25.53
N PHE A 375 -12.11 -39.34 -24.97
CA PHE A 375 -11.06 -38.68 -24.19
C PHE A 375 -9.67 -39.34 -24.38
N GLU A 376 -8.75 -38.65 -25.07
CA GLU A 376 -7.46 -39.23 -25.53
C GLU A 376 -6.45 -39.54 -24.41
N GLN A 377 -6.35 -38.73 -23.35
CA GLN A 377 -5.32 -38.89 -22.30
C GLN A 377 -5.85 -39.47 -20.97
N GLN A 378 -6.90 -40.29 -21.04
CA GLN A 378 -7.55 -40.86 -19.86
C GLN A 378 -6.64 -41.67 -18.92
N ASN A 379 -5.56 -42.26 -19.44
CA ASN A 379 -4.64 -43.13 -18.67
C ASN A 379 -3.39 -42.39 -18.14
N ASP A 380 -3.15 -41.15 -18.57
CA ASP A 380 -1.95 -40.32 -18.26
C ASP A 380 -2.32 -39.01 -17.53
N LEU A 381 -3.41 -39.06 -16.75
CA LEU A 381 -3.88 -37.95 -15.94
C LEU A 381 -3.16 -37.91 -14.58
N PRO A 382 -2.51 -36.78 -14.22
CA PRO A 382 -2.00 -36.57 -12.87
C PRO A 382 -3.14 -36.60 -11.83
N GLU A 383 -2.89 -37.18 -10.65
CA GLU A 383 -3.90 -37.32 -9.57
C GLU A 383 -4.49 -36.00 -9.07
N ASN A 384 -3.82 -34.86 -9.30
CA ASN A 384 -4.26 -33.54 -8.84
C ASN A 384 -5.23 -32.83 -9.81
N ILE A 385 -5.54 -33.41 -10.97
CA ILE A 385 -6.46 -32.82 -11.95
C ILE A 385 -7.83 -33.47 -11.82
N THR A 386 -8.84 -32.66 -11.48
CA THR A 386 -10.24 -33.09 -11.45
C THR A 386 -10.88 -32.87 -12.82
N ILE A 387 -11.37 -33.94 -13.43
CA ILE A 387 -12.14 -33.90 -14.68
C ILE A 387 -13.58 -34.31 -14.35
N ILE A 388 -14.57 -33.51 -14.75
CA ILE A 388 -16.00 -33.80 -14.57
C ILE A 388 -16.66 -33.88 -15.94
N LEU A 389 -17.12 -35.08 -16.32
CA LEU A 389 -17.80 -35.39 -17.57
C LEU A 389 -19.20 -35.99 -17.34
N GLU A 390 -19.75 -35.88 -16.13
CA GLU A 390 -21.09 -36.33 -15.80
C GLU A 390 -22.12 -35.88 -16.87
N SER A 391 -23.05 -36.76 -17.23
CA SER A 391 -24.08 -36.49 -18.24
C SER A 391 -23.55 -36.20 -19.66
N ASN A 392 -22.41 -36.76 -20.05
CA ASN A 392 -21.93 -36.79 -21.45
C ASN A 392 -22.07 -38.21 -22.07
N PRO A 393 -22.17 -38.34 -23.40
CA PRO A 393 -22.22 -39.63 -24.11
C PRO A 393 -21.10 -40.62 -23.72
N ILE A 394 -19.88 -40.12 -23.49
CA ILE A 394 -18.74 -40.93 -23.01
C ILE A 394 -19.05 -41.70 -21.72
N CYS A 395 -19.93 -41.18 -20.86
CA CYS A 395 -20.31 -41.82 -19.60
C CYS A 395 -21.47 -42.82 -19.74
N THR A 396 -22.19 -42.83 -20.86
CA THR A 396 -23.36 -43.70 -21.08
C THR A 396 -23.06 -44.88 -22.00
N GLU A 397 -22.16 -44.75 -22.98
CA GLU A 397 -22.00 -45.75 -24.05
C GLU A 397 -20.86 -46.75 -23.83
N THR A 398 -19.89 -46.49 -22.94
CA THR A 398 -18.60 -47.24 -22.90
C THR A 398 -18.33 -48.06 -21.64
N GLY A 399 -19.33 -48.35 -20.80
CA GLY A 399 -19.08 -48.98 -19.48
C GLY A 399 -18.23 -48.10 -18.54
N ALA A 400 -18.03 -46.83 -18.88
CA ALA A 400 -17.24 -45.84 -18.17
C ALA A 400 -17.95 -45.20 -16.97
N MET A 401 -19.18 -45.60 -16.62
CA MET A 401 -19.88 -45.08 -15.43
C MET A 401 -19.09 -45.25 -14.13
N GLU A 402 -18.20 -46.26 -14.05
CA GLU A 402 -17.33 -46.46 -12.89
C GLU A 402 -16.07 -45.58 -12.87
N ARG A 403 -15.74 -44.91 -13.98
CA ARG A 403 -14.56 -44.05 -14.06
C ARG A 403 -14.74 -42.78 -13.24
N SER A 404 -13.66 -42.31 -12.61
CA SER A 404 -13.67 -41.17 -11.67
C SER A 404 -14.29 -39.90 -12.25
N TYR A 405 -14.14 -39.65 -13.55
CA TYR A 405 -14.67 -38.46 -14.22
C TYR A 405 -16.16 -38.54 -14.59
N CYS A 406 -16.79 -39.72 -14.53
CA CYS A 406 -18.22 -39.92 -14.80
C CYS A 406 -19.08 -40.04 -13.54
N LYS A 407 -18.45 -40.10 -12.36
CA LYS A 407 -19.17 -40.17 -11.08
C LYS A 407 -19.83 -38.83 -10.75
N LYS A 408 -20.96 -38.89 -10.04
CA LYS A 408 -21.58 -37.72 -9.42
C LYS A 408 -20.59 -37.13 -8.42
N HIS A 409 -19.97 -36.02 -8.79
CA HIS A 409 -19.20 -35.21 -7.86
C HIS A 409 -20.19 -34.32 -7.11
N ASN A 410 -20.46 -34.64 -5.85
CA ASN A 410 -20.99 -33.65 -4.91
C ASN A 410 -19.83 -32.70 -4.60
N ILE A 411 -19.82 -31.55 -5.26
CA ILE A 411 -18.71 -30.60 -5.10
C ILE A 411 -18.76 -29.89 -3.73
N LEU A 412 -19.71 -30.25 -2.86
CA LEU A 412 -19.71 -29.93 -1.44
C LEU A 412 -18.88 -30.89 -0.56
N ASP A 413 -18.43 -32.04 -1.09
CA ASP A 413 -17.74 -33.08 -0.30
C ASP A 413 -16.20 -32.95 -0.35
N THR A 414 -15.68 -31.73 -0.29
CA THR A 414 -14.39 -31.50 0.37
C THR A 414 -14.68 -30.87 1.73
N GLU A 415 -15.30 -31.64 2.63
CA GLU A 415 -14.98 -31.45 4.04
C GLU A 415 -13.45 -31.61 4.15
N PRO A 416 -12.71 -30.66 4.75
CA PRO A 416 -11.40 -31.02 5.26
C PRO A 416 -11.66 -32.18 6.21
N GLN A 417 -11.17 -33.38 5.88
CA GLN A 417 -11.26 -34.53 6.77
C GLN A 417 -10.54 -34.14 8.07
N ASN A 418 -11.29 -33.58 9.02
CA ASN A 418 -10.86 -33.48 10.40
C ASN A 418 -10.69 -34.92 10.86
N LYS A 419 -9.44 -35.36 10.98
CA LYS A 419 -9.03 -36.67 11.49
C LYS A 419 -9.32 -36.81 13.00
N CYS A 420 -10.37 -36.18 13.49
CA CYS A 420 -10.77 -36.18 14.88
C CYS A 420 -11.78 -37.30 15.10
N PRO A 421 -11.66 -38.08 16.19
CA PRO A 421 -12.64 -39.12 16.51
C PRO A 421 -14.03 -38.51 16.74
N PRO A 422 -15.13 -39.20 16.36
CA PRO A 422 -16.47 -38.71 16.59
C PRO A 422 -16.79 -38.73 18.10
N ASP A 423 -17.55 -37.74 18.56
CA ASP A 423 -18.14 -37.59 19.90
C ASP A 423 -17.24 -37.10 21.05
N SER A 424 -16.93 -35.80 21.14
CA SER A 424 -16.29 -35.26 22.37
C SER A 424 -16.62 -33.83 22.82
N CYS A 425 -17.45 -33.05 22.14
CA CYS A 425 -17.75 -31.66 22.55
C CYS A 425 -19.17 -31.48 23.11
N SER A 426 -19.31 -30.53 24.05
CA SER A 426 -20.59 -30.06 24.60
C SER A 426 -21.53 -29.57 23.49
N ARG A 427 -22.86 -29.53 23.70
CA ARG A 427 -23.89 -29.15 22.69
C ARG A 427 -23.65 -27.83 21.94
N ASP A 428 -22.84 -26.92 22.47
CA ASP A 428 -22.58 -25.59 21.89
C ASP A 428 -21.10 -25.34 21.52
N GLN A 429 -20.20 -26.32 21.71
CA GLN A 429 -18.75 -26.19 21.41
C GLN A 429 -18.42 -26.78 20.04
N ILE A 430 -17.49 -26.13 19.32
CA ILE A 430 -17.04 -26.55 17.98
C ILE A 430 -15.64 -27.16 18.08
N LEU A 431 -15.38 -28.25 17.35
CA LEU A 431 -14.05 -28.87 17.23
C LEU A 431 -13.14 -28.00 16.35
N SER A 432 -11.95 -27.65 16.85
CA SER A 432 -10.91 -27.01 16.05
C SER A 432 -10.24 -28.01 15.09
N PRO A 433 -9.52 -27.55 14.05
CA PRO A 433 -8.66 -28.38 13.20
C PRO A 433 -7.58 -29.20 13.95
N LYS A 434 -7.28 -28.87 15.22
CA LYS A 434 -6.38 -29.65 16.10
C LYS A 434 -7.13 -30.58 17.08
N CYS A 435 -8.42 -30.77 16.86
CA CYS A 435 -9.30 -31.59 17.68
C CYS A 435 -9.52 -31.09 19.12
N ILE A 436 -9.55 -29.76 19.33
CA ILE A 436 -9.80 -29.13 20.65
C ILE A 436 -11.20 -28.50 20.63
N CYS A 437 -12.03 -28.76 21.65
CA CYS A 437 -13.35 -28.15 21.80
C CYS A 437 -13.24 -26.70 22.29
N GLY A 438 -13.87 -25.76 21.60
CA GLY A 438 -13.91 -24.35 22.04
C GLY A 438 -15.04 -23.56 21.39
N TYR A 439 -15.14 -22.28 21.76
CA TYR A 439 -16.06 -21.30 21.19
C TYR A 439 -15.28 -20.37 20.26
N PRO A 440 -15.20 -20.66 18.94
CA PRO A 440 -14.45 -19.82 18.03
C PRO A 440 -15.11 -18.47 17.80
N ILE A 441 -14.30 -17.44 17.52
CA ILE A 441 -14.81 -16.23 16.87
C ILE A 441 -15.11 -16.63 15.43
N THR A 442 -16.38 -16.56 15.07
CA THR A 442 -16.81 -16.80 13.70
C THR A 442 -16.92 -15.47 12.96
N GLY A 443 -16.64 -15.47 11.67
CA GLY A 443 -16.74 -14.32 10.80
C GLY A 443 -16.90 -14.72 9.36
N THR A 444 -17.01 -13.73 8.50
CA THR A 444 -17.26 -13.87 7.08
C THR A 444 -16.23 -13.01 6.34
N LEU A 445 -15.31 -13.65 5.64
CA LEU A 445 -14.30 -12.98 4.82
C LEU A 445 -14.79 -12.98 3.36
N THR A 446 -15.04 -11.79 2.81
CA THR A 446 -15.53 -11.60 1.45
C THR A 446 -14.43 -11.01 0.56
N PHE A 447 -14.06 -11.72 -0.49
CA PHE A 447 -13.06 -11.28 -1.45
C PHE A 447 -13.65 -10.48 -2.62
N ARG A 448 -12.97 -9.40 -3.03
CA ARG A 448 -13.47 -8.52 -4.09
C ARG A 448 -13.01 -8.94 -5.48
N ALA A 449 -11.93 -9.73 -5.61
CA ALA A 449 -11.43 -10.27 -6.88
C ALA A 449 -10.96 -11.73 -6.76
N PRO A 450 -11.32 -12.61 -7.72
CA PRO A 450 -10.89 -14.01 -7.76
C PRO A 450 -9.39 -14.22 -7.95
N SER A 451 -8.75 -13.47 -8.87
CA SER A 451 -7.36 -13.75 -9.30
C SER A 451 -6.30 -13.50 -8.21
N TYR A 452 -6.63 -12.76 -7.15
CA TYR A 452 -5.78 -12.61 -5.96
C TYR A 452 -5.72 -13.90 -5.14
N PHE A 453 -6.62 -14.85 -5.38
CA PHE A 453 -6.81 -16.07 -4.61
C PHE A 453 -6.54 -17.34 -5.45
N GLU A 454 -5.54 -17.35 -6.33
CA GLU A 454 -5.17 -18.53 -7.15
C GLU A 454 -4.69 -19.77 -6.33
N TRP A 455 -4.92 -19.79 -5.03
CA TRP A 455 -4.60 -20.85 -4.10
C TRP A 455 -5.90 -21.30 -3.43
N ARG A 456 -6.54 -22.35 -3.95
CA ARG A 456 -7.46 -23.22 -3.18
C ARG A 456 -6.77 -23.95 -2.01
N ASP A 457 -5.53 -23.59 -1.69
CA ASP A 457 -4.89 -23.99 -0.46
C ASP A 457 -5.27 -22.96 0.61
N THR A 458 -6.49 -23.09 1.16
CA THR A 458 -6.95 -22.28 2.30
C THR A 458 -5.94 -22.33 3.43
N THR A 459 -5.17 -23.42 3.55
CA THR A 459 -4.09 -23.63 4.50
C THR A 459 -3.02 -22.53 4.46
N SER A 460 -2.69 -21.99 3.28
CA SER A 460 -1.70 -20.90 3.18
C SER A 460 -2.23 -19.61 3.81
N LEU A 461 -3.50 -19.27 3.54
CA LEU A 461 -4.14 -18.10 4.13
C LEU A 461 -4.48 -18.30 5.62
N GLU A 462 -4.95 -19.48 6.00
CA GLU A 462 -5.17 -19.86 7.41
C GLU A 462 -3.87 -19.76 8.21
N LYS A 463 -2.75 -20.21 7.63
CA LYS A 463 -1.42 -20.09 8.24
C LYS A 463 -0.97 -18.64 8.34
N HIS A 464 -1.18 -17.84 7.30
CA HIS A 464 -0.86 -16.41 7.32
C HIS A 464 -1.69 -15.69 8.39
N LEU A 465 -3.01 -15.89 8.43
CA LEU A 465 -3.89 -15.31 9.45
C LEU A 465 -3.53 -15.77 10.86
N LEU A 466 -3.20 -17.06 11.04
CA LEU A 466 -2.73 -17.58 12.32
C LEU A 466 -1.41 -16.91 12.74
N GLN A 467 -0.46 -16.75 11.82
CA GLN A 467 0.81 -16.06 12.08
C GLN A 467 0.58 -14.58 12.45
N GLU A 468 -0.35 -13.90 11.77
CA GLU A 468 -0.71 -12.51 12.09
C GLU A 468 -1.35 -12.37 13.48
N PHE A 469 -2.26 -13.28 13.87
CA PHE A 469 -2.82 -13.22 15.23
C PHE A 469 -1.75 -13.52 16.29
N GLN A 470 -0.89 -14.51 16.04
CA GLN A 470 0.18 -14.88 16.96
C GLN A 470 1.27 -13.80 17.06
N SER A 471 1.54 -13.05 15.99
CA SER A 471 2.51 -11.94 16.00
C SER A 471 2.05 -10.74 16.83
N HIS A 472 0.75 -10.68 17.16
CA HIS A 472 0.12 -9.70 18.05
C HIS A 472 -0.16 -10.28 19.45
N ASP A 473 0.54 -11.36 19.83
CA ASP A 473 0.43 -12.04 21.13
C ASP A 473 -0.98 -12.56 21.47
N LEU A 474 -1.85 -12.74 20.46
CA LEU A 474 -3.20 -13.25 20.70
C LEU A 474 -3.18 -14.77 20.96
N PRO A 475 -3.99 -15.26 21.90
CA PRO A 475 -4.07 -16.67 22.22
C PRO A 475 -4.89 -17.43 21.17
N VAL A 476 -4.44 -17.47 19.91
CA VAL A 476 -5.09 -18.20 18.81
C VAL A 476 -4.38 -19.52 18.55
N ASP A 477 -5.14 -20.62 18.59
CA ASP A 477 -4.63 -21.98 18.33
C ASP A 477 -4.64 -22.34 16.85
N SER A 478 -5.76 -22.05 16.18
CA SER A 478 -5.99 -22.39 14.78
C SER A 478 -7.02 -21.46 14.14
N VAL A 479 -6.87 -21.24 12.84
CA VAL A 479 -7.85 -20.55 11.99
C VAL A 479 -8.37 -21.56 10.98
N SER A 480 -9.68 -21.57 10.74
CA SER A 480 -10.31 -22.39 9.70
C SER A 480 -11.13 -21.50 8.77
N LEU A 481 -10.96 -21.67 7.46
CA LEU A 481 -11.70 -21.01 6.41
C LEU A 481 -12.58 -22.03 5.69
N ILE A 482 -13.88 -21.90 5.90
CA ILE A 482 -14.89 -22.77 5.30
C ILE A 482 -15.48 -22.06 4.09
N ILE A 483 -15.33 -22.70 2.92
CA ILE A 483 -15.92 -22.23 1.66
C ILE A 483 -17.42 -22.43 1.74
N SER A 484 -18.20 -21.36 1.55
CA SER A 484 -19.67 -21.45 1.57
C SER A 484 -20.24 -21.92 0.22
N ASP A 485 -19.54 -21.61 -0.89
CA ASP A 485 -19.82 -22.09 -2.25
C ASP A 485 -18.50 -22.12 -3.05
N PRO A 486 -18.06 -23.30 -3.55
CA PRO A 486 -16.78 -23.51 -4.25
C PRO A 486 -16.72 -22.98 -5.69
N PHE A 487 -17.82 -22.44 -6.22
CA PHE A 487 -17.87 -21.93 -7.60
C PHE A 487 -18.25 -20.46 -7.70
N HIS A 488 -19.04 -19.94 -6.76
CA HIS A 488 -19.61 -18.59 -6.92
C HIS A 488 -19.50 -17.69 -5.69
N SER A 489 -19.00 -18.17 -4.54
CA SER A 489 -18.82 -17.29 -3.39
C SER A 489 -17.36 -16.93 -3.18
N PHE A 490 -17.08 -15.64 -3.30
CA PHE A 490 -15.90 -15.01 -2.73
C PHE A 490 -15.99 -14.92 -1.20
N VAL A 491 -16.81 -15.75 -0.55
CA VAL A 491 -17.25 -15.59 0.83
C VAL A 491 -16.84 -16.83 1.62
N TYR A 492 -15.96 -16.63 2.59
CA TYR A 492 -15.47 -17.67 3.48
C TYR A 492 -16.04 -17.44 4.87
N THR A 493 -16.51 -18.50 5.52
CA THR A 493 -16.72 -18.46 6.96
C THR A 493 -15.38 -18.70 7.62
N ILE A 494 -14.84 -17.70 8.32
CA ILE A 494 -13.64 -17.85 9.13
C ILE A 494 -14.04 -18.22 10.56
N GLN A 495 -13.36 -19.20 11.13
CA GLN A 495 -13.46 -19.59 12.54
C GLN A 495 -12.07 -19.49 13.16
N ILE A 496 -11.93 -18.65 14.18
CA ILE A 496 -10.69 -18.42 14.91
C ILE A 496 -10.84 -19.08 16.27
N PHE A 497 -10.00 -20.06 16.58
CA PHE A 497 -10.09 -20.86 17.81
C PHE A 497 -9.06 -20.41 18.86
N PRO A 498 -9.44 -20.31 20.15
CA PRO A 498 -8.52 -19.90 21.20
C PRO A 498 -7.52 -20.99 21.62
N ARG A 499 -6.36 -20.56 22.14
CA ARG A 499 -5.26 -21.40 22.65
C ARG A 499 -5.24 -21.38 24.17
N GLY A 500 -5.32 -22.56 24.80
CA GLY A 500 -5.23 -22.70 26.26
C GLY A 500 -6.47 -22.27 27.05
N GLN A 501 -7.53 -21.82 26.37
CA GLN A 501 -8.81 -21.40 26.95
C GLN A 501 -9.98 -21.80 26.02
N ASP A 502 -11.21 -21.80 26.54
CA ASP A 502 -12.41 -22.19 25.78
C ASP A 502 -13.00 -21.04 24.94
N ARG A 503 -12.69 -19.78 25.27
CA ARG A 503 -13.21 -18.56 24.64
C ARG A 503 -12.20 -17.41 24.72
N PHE A 504 -12.25 -16.47 23.77
CA PHE A 504 -11.49 -15.22 23.83
C PHE A 504 -12.13 -14.21 24.79
N ASP A 505 -11.29 -13.42 25.48
CA ASP A 505 -11.77 -12.30 26.29
C ASP A 505 -12.17 -11.08 25.42
N ARG A 506 -12.58 -9.97 26.06
CA ARG A 506 -13.04 -8.79 25.32
C ARG A 506 -11.91 -8.05 24.60
N GLN A 507 -10.70 -8.05 25.18
CA GLN A 507 -9.53 -7.39 24.60
C GLN A 507 -9.04 -8.19 23.38
N ASP A 508 -8.94 -9.50 23.52
CA ASP A 508 -8.60 -10.45 22.46
C ASP A 508 -9.50 -10.27 21.24
N LYS A 509 -10.83 -10.22 21.47
CA LYS A 509 -11.82 -10.03 20.40
C LYS A 509 -11.63 -8.71 19.66
N SER A 510 -11.46 -7.60 20.39
CA SER A 510 -11.28 -6.28 19.81
C SER A 510 -9.97 -6.18 19.00
N THR A 511 -8.89 -6.78 19.50
CA THR A 511 -7.60 -6.83 18.77
C THR A 511 -7.70 -7.72 17.52
N ILE A 512 -8.35 -8.88 17.60
CA ILE A 512 -8.60 -9.75 16.43
C ILE A 512 -9.38 -8.98 15.35
N SER A 513 -10.45 -8.28 15.72
CA SER A 513 -11.23 -7.52 14.75
C SER A 513 -10.51 -6.27 14.23
N SER A 514 -9.68 -5.62 15.05
CA SER A 514 -8.82 -4.51 14.59
C SER A 514 -7.80 -4.99 13.55
N ILE A 515 -7.16 -6.13 13.76
CA ILE A 515 -6.24 -6.77 12.79
C ILE A 515 -6.99 -7.06 11.49
N LEU A 516 -8.14 -7.72 11.57
CA LEU A 516 -8.95 -8.04 10.39
C LEU A 516 -9.48 -6.79 9.66
N GLY A 517 -9.83 -5.73 10.39
CA GLY A 517 -10.24 -4.44 9.83
C GLY A 517 -9.09 -3.71 9.11
N ASN A 518 -7.88 -3.71 9.68
CA ASN A 518 -6.70 -3.12 9.05
C ASN A 518 -6.27 -3.88 7.78
N LEU A 519 -6.38 -5.21 7.79
CA LEU A 519 -6.17 -6.05 6.60
C LEU A 519 -7.19 -5.73 5.50
N SER A 520 -8.46 -5.46 5.86
CA SER A 520 -9.50 -5.05 4.92
C SER A 520 -9.27 -3.65 4.32
N ALA A 521 -8.64 -2.74 5.06
CA ALA A 521 -8.32 -1.38 4.59
C ALA A 521 -7.13 -1.32 3.60
N THR A 522 -6.37 -2.40 3.46
CA THR A 522 -5.11 -2.45 2.67
C THR A 522 -5.10 -3.53 1.58
N SER A 523 -6.10 -4.42 1.56
CA SER A 523 -6.22 -5.56 0.63
C SER A 523 -7.63 -5.62 0.01
N PRO A 524 -7.86 -6.34 -1.11
CA PRO A 524 -9.12 -6.30 -1.85
C PRO A 524 -10.20 -7.17 -1.20
N TYR A 525 -10.33 -7.17 0.13
CA TYR A 525 -11.17 -8.11 0.90
C TYR A 525 -11.95 -7.39 2.01
N ASP A 526 -13.23 -7.72 2.21
CA ASP A 526 -14.11 -7.25 3.29
C ASP A 526 -14.23 -8.32 4.38
N PHE A 527 -14.05 -7.97 5.66
CA PHE A 527 -14.31 -8.90 6.77
C PHE A 527 -15.59 -8.49 7.51
N ILE A 528 -16.47 -9.45 7.84
CA ILE A 528 -17.71 -9.21 8.60
C ILE A 528 -17.76 -10.25 9.72
N THR A 529 -17.64 -9.86 10.99
CA THR A 529 -17.74 -10.81 12.13
C THR A 529 -19.09 -11.53 12.13
N GLY A 530 -19.19 -12.78 12.62
CA GLY A 530 -20.40 -13.58 12.73
C GLY A 530 -20.66 -13.89 14.20
N ASN A 531 -21.84 -13.55 14.73
CA ASN A 531 -22.11 -13.71 16.15
C ASN A 531 -22.65 -15.11 16.45
N GLN A 532 -22.12 -15.83 17.46
CA GLN A 532 -22.90 -16.47 18.53
C GLN A 532 -22.04 -16.77 19.79
N GLY A 533 -22.54 -16.32 20.94
CA GLY A 533 -22.16 -16.71 22.30
C GLY A 533 -23.25 -16.19 23.25
N PRO A 534 -23.65 -16.93 24.30
CA PRO A 534 -24.99 -16.86 24.89
C PRO A 534 -25.27 -15.53 25.59
N LYS A 535 -26.54 -15.09 25.49
CA LYS A 535 -27.10 -13.96 26.23
C LYS A 535 -26.96 -14.21 27.74
N GLU A 536 -26.08 -13.47 28.40
CA GLU A 536 -26.17 -13.31 29.84
C GLU A 536 -27.35 -12.40 30.16
N SER A 537 -28.44 -13.01 30.61
CA SER A 537 -29.53 -12.33 31.27
C SER A 537 -29.09 -11.89 32.66
N THR A 538 -28.74 -10.62 32.84
CA THR A 538 -28.69 -10.01 34.17
C THR A 538 -29.83 -9.00 34.31
N ASN A 539 -30.91 -9.47 34.93
CA ASN A 539 -31.93 -8.62 35.53
C ASN A 539 -31.26 -7.71 36.58
N SER A 540 -31.34 -6.40 36.43
CA SER A 540 -31.42 -5.54 37.62
C SER A 540 -32.27 -4.31 37.38
N SER A 541 -33.21 -4.13 38.30
CA SER A 541 -34.28 -3.15 38.37
C SER A 541 -33.76 -1.73 38.48
N SER A 542 -34.29 -0.84 37.65
CA SER A 542 -34.17 0.61 37.77
C SER A 542 -34.78 1.13 39.08
N LYS A 543 -34.09 2.04 39.77
CA LYS A 543 -34.70 3.03 40.67
C LYS A 543 -33.99 4.39 40.52
N VAL A 544 -34.75 5.33 40.00
CA VAL A 544 -34.47 6.77 39.93
C VAL A 544 -34.50 7.38 41.34
N LEU A 545 -33.60 8.32 41.65
CA LEU A 545 -33.85 9.32 42.70
C LEU A 545 -33.20 10.67 42.35
N ILE A 546 -34.05 11.69 42.25
CA ILE A 546 -33.75 13.11 42.07
C ILE A 546 -33.67 13.76 43.47
N ILE A 547 -32.63 14.54 43.79
CA ILE A 547 -32.70 15.66 44.76
C ILE A 547 -31.76 16.80 44.33
N ARG A 548 -32.30 18.03 44.28
CA ARG A 548 -31.61 19.32 44.09
C ARG A 548 -31.41 20.07 45.42
N VAL A 549 -30.58 21.12 45.34
CA VAL A 549 -30.54 22.38 46.16
C VAL A 549 -29.59 22.31 47.38
N ALA A 550 -28.85 23.35 47.81
CA ALA A 550 -28.15 24.52 47.23
C ALA A 550 -27.39 25.24 48.38
N VAL A 551 -26.53 26.21 48.00
CA VAL A 551 -26.01 27.37 48.75
C VAL A 551 -24.83 27.17 49.71
N GLY A 552 -23.79 28.01 49.52
CA GLY A 552 -22.80 28.28 50.56
C GLY A 552 -21.56 29.06 50.13
N GLY A 553 -21.70 30.11 49.31
CA GLY A 553 -20.59 30.98 48.92
C GLY A 553 -20.20 31.94 50.04
N SER A 554 -19.03 31.74 50.65
CA SER A 554 -18.33 32.76 51.47
C SER A 554 -16.81 32.50 51.58
N SER A 555 -16.33 31.31 51.24
CA SER A 555 -14.91 30.93 51.26
C SER A 555 -14.18 31.16 49.92
N VAL A 556 -14.91 31.26 48.81
CA VAL A 556 -14.35 31.37 47.45
C VAL A 556 -13.78 32.77 47.19
N MET A 557 -14.37 33.80 47.78
CA MET A 557 -14.00 35.20 47.53
C MET A 557 -12.66 35.58 48.19
N LEU A 558 -12.27 34.90 49.27
CA LEU A 558 -10.98 35.09 49.93
C LEU A 558 -9.85 34.38 49.17
N VAL A 559 -10.12 33.20 48.62
CA VAL A 559 -9.16 32.42 47.82
C VAL A 559 -8.88 33.08 46.46
N LEU A 560 -9.90 33.70 45.85
CA LEU A 560 -9.73 34.42 44.58
C LEU A 560 -8.84 35.67 44.70
N LEU A 561 -8.84 36.35 45.86
CA LEU A 561 -7.98 37.51 46.09
C LEU A 561 -6.50 37.11 46.31
N VAL A 562 -6.26 35.98 46.99
CA VAL A 562 -4.90 35.43 47.14
C VAL A 562 -4.37 34.90 45.80
N LEU A 563 -5.23 34.24 45.01
CA LEU A 563 -4.89 33.78 43.66
C LEU A 563 -4.63 34.95 42.69
N ALA A 564 -5.35 36.06 42.81
CA ALA A 564 -5.10 37.27 42.00
C ALA A 564 -3.75 37.94 42.34
N GLY A 565 -3.35 37.93 43.62
CA GLY A 565 -2.02 38.42 44.05
C GLY A 565 -0.87 37.54 43.53
N VAL A 566 -1.04 36.22 43.58
CA VAL A 566 -0.08 35.25 43.01
C VAL A 566 -0.07 35.33 41.48
N TYR A 567 -1.23 35.52 40.85
CA TYR A 567 -1.37 35.71 39.40
C TYR A 567 -0.66 36.98 38.92
N ALA A 568 -0.80 38.11 39.62
CA ALA A 568 -0.09 39.35 39.29
C ALA A 568 1.44 39.22 39.44
N PHE A 569 1.92 38.49 40.46
CA PHE A 569 3.34 38.20 40.65
C PHE A 569 3.90 37.25 39.57
N CYS A 570 3.12 36.25 39.16
CA CYS A 570 3.46 35.33 38.08
C CYS A 570 3.37 35.99 36.69
N GLN A 571 2.44 36.91 36.45
CA GLN A 571 2.33 37.65 35.18
C GLN A 571 3.53 38.57 34.97
N LYS A 572 4.04 39.22 36.03
CA LYS A 572 5.27 40.02 35.96
C LYS A 572 6.49 39.17 35.57
N ARG A 573 6.55 37.91 36.05
CA ARG A 573 7.61 36.94 35.72
C ARG A 573 7.41 36.21 34.38
N ARG A 574 6.19 36.25 33.81
CA ARG A 574 5.81 35.62 32.52
C ARG A 574 5.85 36.61 31.36
N ALA A 575 5.70 37.91 31.61
CA ALA A 575 5.96 38.97 30.63
C ALA A 575 7.44 39.01 30.19
N GLU A 576 8.38 38.68 31.09
CA GLU A 576 9.81 38.51 30.74
C GLU A 576 10.09 37.19 29.99
N ARG A 577 9.16 36.21 29.99
CA ARG A 577 9.28 34.92 29.28
C ARG A 577 8.51 34.86 27.95
N ALA A 578 7.79 35.92 27.56
CA ALA A 578 6.87 35.93 26.42
C ALA A 578 7.32 36.82 25.24
N ILE A 579 8.62 37.10 25.12
CA ILE A 579 9.21 37.73 23.92
C ILE A 579 9.90 36.68 23.00
N SER A 580 9.90 35.38 23.31
CA SER A 580 10.68 34.39 22.52
C SER A 580 9.95 33.22 21.85
N ARG A 581 8.61 33.17 21.73
CA ARG A 581 7.94 32.01 21.08
C ARG A 581 6.91 32.34 20.00
N SER A 582 7.30 33.20 19.06
CA SER A 582 6.74 33.23 17.70
C SER A 582 7.88 33.32 16.69
N ASN A 583 8.65 32.24 16.55
CA ASN A 583 9.50 32.00 15.39
C ASN A 583 9.86 30.50 15.37
N PRO A 584 9.70 29.76 14.26
CA PRO A 584 10.10 28.35 14.18
C PRO A 584 11.62 28.14 14.35
N PHE A 585 12.40 29.23 14.44
CA PHE A 585 13.84 29.29 14.70
C PHE A 585 14.22 30.28 15.82
N GLY A 586 13.34 30.52 16.81
CA GLY A 586 13.59 31.50 17.88
C GLY A 586 14.82 31.25 18.76
N ASN A 587 15.52 30.12 18.61
CA ASN A 587 16.69 29.72 19.40
C ASN A 587 17.98 29.49 18.59
N TRP A 588 18.05 29.83 17.30
CA TRP A 588 19.29 29.70 16.53
C TRP A 588 20.03 31.05 16.47
N ASP A 589 20.89 31.31 17.46
CA ASP A 589 21.82 32.46 17.49
C ASP A 589 23.24 31.98 17.12
N PRO A 590 23.85 32.43 16.01
CA PRO A 590 25.16 31.95 15.56
C PRO A 590 26.34 32.38 16.44
N ASN A 591 26.14 33.27 17.42
CA ASN A 591 27.24 34.00 18.10
C ASN A 591 27.32 33.83 19.63
N LYS A 592 26.76 32.78 20.24
CA LYS A 592 26.93 32.51 21.69
C LYS A 592 27.53 31.14 21.99
N SER A 593 28.77 31.17 22.48
CA SER A 593 29.54 30.07 23.02
C SER A 593 29.18 29.72 24.48
N ASN A 594 29.44 28.46 24.84
CA ASN A 594 29.41 27.76 26.15
C ASN A 594 28.02 27.28 26.65
N CYS A 595 27.79 26.03 27.03
CA CYS A 595 28.66 24.89 27.39
C CYS A 595 27.86 23.59 27.22
N GLY A 596 28.33 22.62 26.41
CA GLY A 596 28.51 21.24 26.88
C GLY A 596 28.07 20.11 25.94
N THR A 597 28.24 20.24 24.61
CA THR A 597 28.20 19.14 23.61
C THR A 597 28.84 19.66 22.30
N PRO A 598 29.43 18.80 21.43
CA PRO A 598 30.39 19.24 20.41
C PRO A 598 29.75 20.05 19.27
N GLN A 599 30.40 21.15 18.89
CA GLN A 599 29.98 22.04 17.80
C GLN A 599 29.91 21.30 16.45
N LEU A 600 28.68 21.05 15.97
CA LEU A 600 28.43 20.61 14.59
C LEU A 600 28.27 21.84 13.69
N LYS A 601 28.98 21.88 12.55
CA LYS A 601 28.89 22.96 11.54
C LYS A 601 27.44 23.12 11.09
N ALA A 602 26.78 24.20 11.50
CA ALA A 602 25.39 24.49 11.13
C ALA A 602 25.23 24.65 9.61
N ALA A 603 24.28 23.91 9.01
CA ALA A 603 23.91 24.05 7.60
C ALA A 603 23.46 25.50 7.29
N ARG A 604 23.97 26.10 6.20
CA ARG A 604 23.70 27.52 5.87
C ARG A 604 22.28 27.69 5.33
N GLN A 605 21.54 28.68 5.84
CA GLN A 605 20.30 29.12 5.22
C GLN A 605 20.60 30.03 4.02
N PHE A 606 20.07 29.68 2.84
CA PHE A 606 20.17 30.47 1.60
C PHE A 606 18.83 31.14 1.29
N SER A 607 18.88 32.34 0.71
CA SER A 607 17.69 32.99 0.14
C SER A 607 17.35 32.42 -1.24
N PHE A 608 16.07 32.52 -1.64
CA PHE A 608 15.64 32.09 -2.97
C PHE A 608 16.40 32.84 -4.08
N LYS A 609 16.69 34.14 -3.85
CA LYS A 609 17.43 34.97 -4.80
C LYS A 609 18.88 34.50 -4.99
N GLU A 610 19.54 34.05 -3.93
CA GLU A 610 20.89 33.48 -3.99
C GLU A 610 20.90 32.17 -4.80
N ILE A 611 20.02 31.23 -4.45
CA ILE A 611 19.95 29.94 -5.17
C ILE A 611 19.61 30.15 -6.65
N LYS A 612 18.64 31.01 -6.95
CA LYS A 612 18.27 31.37 -8.33
C LYS A 612 19.45 31.97 -9.10
N LYS A 613 20.34 32.71 -8.45
CA LYS A 613 21.58 33.22 -9.07
C LYS A 613 22.59 32.09 -9.30
N TYR A 614 22.79 31.22 -8.32
CA TYR A 614 23.79 30.14 -8.38
C TYR A 614 23.46 29.03 -9.39
N THR A 615 22.18 28.84 -9.70
CA THR A 615 21.69 27.87 -10.69
C THR A 615 21.43 28.47 -12.08
N ASN A 616 21.79 29.74 -12.30
CA ASN A 616 21.44 30.50 -13.51
C ASN A 616 19.94 30.40 -13.84
N ASN A 617 19.10 30.85 -12.92
CA ASN A 617 17.63 30.81 -13.01
C ASN A 617 17.06 29.39 -13.22
N PHE A 618 17.69 28.38 -12.59
CA PHE A 618 17.33 26.96 -12.77
C PHE A 618 17.35 26.53 -14.25
N SER A 619 18.38 26.96 -14.99
CA SER A 619 18.57 26.58 -16.40
C SER A 619 18.54 25.06 -16.58
N GLN A 620 18.01 24.60 -17.71
CA GLN A 620 18.01 23.19 -18.08
C GLN A 620 19.44 22.65 -18.26
N ASP A 621 20.41 23.50 -18.62
CA ASP A 621 21.83 23.12 -18.71
C ASP A 621 22.45 22.74 -17.36
N ASN A 622 21.80 23.15 -16.26
CA ASN A 622 22.20 22.80 -14.90
C ASN A 622 21.35 21.67 -14.32
N ASP A 623 20.39 21.10 -15.06
CA ASP A 623 19.60 19.95 -14.62
C ASP A 623 20.49 18.69 -14.62
N ILE A 624 20.74 18.14 -13.43
CA ILE A 624 21.60 16.96 -13.25
C ILE A 624 20.81 15.72 -12.80
N GLY A 625 19.47 15.82 -12.73
CA GLY A 625 18.62 14.69 -12.38
C GLY A 625 17.23 15.07 -11.92
N SER A 626 16.30 14.13 -12.02
CA SER A 626 14.93 14.27 -11.51
C SER A 626 14.50 13.00 -10.77
N GLY A 627 13.79 13.18 -9.65
CA GLY A 627 13.33 12.09 -8.78
C GLY A 627 11.99 12.41 -8.09
N GLY A 628 11.54 11.54 -7.18
CA GLY A 628 10.22 11.63 -6.51
C GLY A 628 10.00 12.90 -5.69
N TYR A 629 11.08 13.50 -5.18
CA TYR A 629 11.06 14.77 -4.47
C TYR A 629 10.99 16.00 -5.42
N GLY A 630 11.61 15.90 -6.60
CA GLY A 630 11.68 16.98 -7.59
C GLY A 630 12.96 16.98 -8.43
N LYS A 631 13.38 18.16 -8.90
CA LYS A 631 14.54 18.33 -9.79
C LYS A 631 15.81 18.68 -9.01
N VAL A 632 16.96 18.20 -9.48
CA VAL A 632 18.28 18.48 -8.92
C VAL A 632 19.08 19.32 -9.90
N TYR A 633 19.61 20.45 -9.43
CA TYR A 633 20.38 21.39 -10.23
C TYR A 633 21.82 21.50 -9.75
N ARG A 634 22.76 21.59 -10.68
CA ARG A 634 24.14 21.99 -10.38
C ARG A 634 24.19 23.51 -10.13
N GLY A 635 24.88 23.91 -9.08
CA GLY A 635 25.10 25.32 -8.77
C GLY A 635 26.53 25.59 -8.33
N THR A 636 26.97 26.83 -8.44
CA THR A 636 28.29 27.27 -7.97
C THR A 636 28.13 28.40 -6.95
N LEU A 637 28.60 28.16 -5.72
CA LEU A 637 28.60 29.16 -4.66
C LEU A 637 29.65 30.26 -4.93
N PRO A 638 29.55 31.45 -4.30
CA PRO A 638 30.53 32.53 -4.48
C PRO A 638 31.96 32.16 -4.07
N SER A 639 32.12 31.14 -3.22
CA SER A 639 33.41 30.57 -2.82
C SER A 639 34.08 29.74 -3.94
N GLY A 640 33.40 29.50 -5.06
CA GLY A 640 33.83 28.58 -6.11
C GLY A 640 33.44 27.13 -5.86
N GLN A 641 32.85 26.81 -4.70
CA GLN A 641 32.37 25.47 -4.39
C GLN A 641 31.17 25.09 -5.26
N VAL A 642 31.24 23.92 -5.88
CA VAL A 642 30.13 23.34 -6.65
C VAL A 642 29.19 22.58 -5.71
N VAL A 643 27.88 22.78 -5.88
CA VAL A 643 26.82 22.19 -5.04
C VAL A 643 25.73 21.56 -5.91
N ALA A 644 25.01 20.60 -5.33
CA ALA A 644 23.81 20.01 -5.91
C ALA A 644 22.57 20.55 -5.16
N ILE A 645 21.60 21.09 -5.89
CA ILE A 645 20.45 21.81 -5.34
C ILE A 645 19.18 21.06 -5.70
N LYS A 646 18.60 20.36 -4.72
CA LYS A 646 17.37 19.56 -4.85
C LYS A 646 16.17 20.46 -4.55
N ARG A 647 15.33 20.73 -5.55
CA ARG A 647 14.16 21.62 -5.47
C ARG A 647 12.87 20.80 -5.49
N ALA A 648 12.01 21.00 -4.49
CA ALA A 648 10.73 20.30 -4.37
C ALA A 648 9.72 20.75 -5.44
N GLN A 649 8.85 19.84 -5.89
CA GLN A 649 7.72 20.16 -6.79
C GLN A 649 6.55 20.79 -6.00
N ARG A 650 5.93 21.85 -6.56
CA ARG A 650 4.88 22.65 -5.91
C ARG A 650 3.57 21.90 -5.58
N GLU A 651 3.33 20.72 -6.17
CA GLU A 651 2.09 19.94 -6.01
C GLU A 651 2.27 18.64 -5.17
N SER A 652 3.49 18.38 -4.67
CA SER A 652 3.78 17.16 -3.91
C SER A 652 3.61 17.39 -2.41
N LYS A 653 2.57 16.81 -1.79
CA LYS A 653 2.40 16.74 -0.32
C LYS A 653 3.54 15.98 0.38
N GLN A 654 4.29 15.18 -0.38
CA GLN A 654 5.39 14.36 0.12
C GLN A 654 6.69 15.15 0.30
N GLY A 655 6.93 16.19 -0.52
CA GLY A 655 8.15 17.01 -0.46
C GLY A 655 8.35 17.75 0.86
N GLY A 656 7.29 18.23 1.51
CA GLY A 656 7.40 18.98 2.78
C GLY A 656 7.79 18.14 4.00
N LEU A 657 7.41 16.86 4.03
CA LEU A 657 7.79 15.93 5.09
C LEU A 657 9.22 15.41 4.88
N GLU A 658 9.57 15.07 3.64
CA GLU A 658 10.93 14.67 3.26
C GLU A 658 11.94 15.82 3.48
N PHE A 659 11.55 17.07 3.19
CA PHE A 659 12.36 18.27 3.44
C PHE A 659 12.72 18.45 4.92
N LYS A 660 11.74 18.25 5.80
CA LYS A 660 11.94 18.39 7.25
C LYS A 660 12.81 17.28 7.81
N ALA A 661 12.59 16.04 7.37
CA ALA A 661 13.39 14.88 7.79
C ALA A 661 14.86 15.01 7.38
N GLU A 662 15.13 15.41 6.12
CA GLU A 662 16.50 15.60 5.62
C GLU A 662 17.27 16.68 6.41
N ILE A 663 16.63 17.82 6.72
CA ILE A 663 17.27 18.88 7.52
C ILE A 663 17.55 18.42 8.96
N GLU A 664 16.56 17.77 9.58
CA GLU A 664 16.68 17.33 10.97
C GLU A 664 17.77 16.27 11.17
N LEU A 665 17.91 15.34 10.23
CA LEU A 665 18.87 14.23 10.32
C LEU A 665 20.27 14.66 9.85
N LEU A 666 20.39 15.26 8.66
CA LEU A 666 21.69 15.60 8.07
C LEU A 666 22.41 16.78 8.75
N SER A 667 21.69 17.56 9.57
CA SER A 667 22.34 18.54 10.45
C SER A 667 23.11 17.88 11.60
N ARG A 668 22.78 16.64 11.96
CA ARG A 668 23.36 15.90 13.09
C ARG A 668 24.46 14.92 12.65
N VAL A 669 24.38 14.39 11.43
CA VAL A 669 25.31 13.38 10.92
C VAL A 669 26.34 13.93 9.94
N HIS A 670 27.61 13.60 10.15
CA HIS A 670 28.71 13.97 9.26
C HIS A 670 29.68 12.80 9.15
N HIS A 671 29.74 12.19 7.96
CA HIS A 671 30.61 11.04 7.73
C HIS A 671 31.10 11.02 6.28
N LYS A 672 32.33 10.53 6.07
CA LYS A 672 32.98 10.52 4.74
C LYS A 672 32.21 9.73 3.68
N ASN A 673 31.37 8.79 4.10
CA ASN A 673 30.52 7.96 3.25
C ASN A 673 29.04 8.37 3.26
N LEU A 674 28.70 9.55 3.76
CA LEU A 674 27.37 10.15 3.64
C LEU A 674 27.49 11.46 2.85
N VAL A 675 26.46 11.82 2.08
CA VAL A 675 26.41 13.11 1.39
C VAL A 675 26.13 14.22 2.40
N SER A 676 27.00 15.22 2.42
CA SER A 676 26.94 16.33 3.36
C SER A 676 25.92 17.38 2.92
N LEU A 677 25.05 17.80 3.83
CA LEU A 677 24.16 18.93 3.64
C LEU A 677 24.94 20.24 3.86
N VAL A 678 25.06 21.05 2.80
CA VAL A 678 25.71 22.36 2.85
C VAL A 678 24.74 23.43 3.36
N GLY A 679 23.46 23.31 3.04
CA GLY A 679 22.44 24.27 3.45
C GLY A 679 21.04 23.99 2.92
N PHE A 680 20.13 24.91 3.18
CA PHE A 680 18.73 24.80 2.76
C PHE A 680 18.13 26.18 2.45
N CYS A 681 17.03 26.18 1.70
CA CYS A 681 16.21 27.36 1.44
C CYS A 681 14.74 27.02 1.73
N PHE A 682 14.11 27.88 2.51
CA PHE A 682 12.69 27.83 2.83
C PHE A 682 12.13 29.25 2.78
N GLU A 683 11.69 29.68 1.60
CA GLU A 683 11.22 31.05 1.36
C GLU A 683 10.07 31.02 0.34
N ARG A 684 8.93 31.68 0.64
CA ARG A 684 7.77 31.82 -0.28
C ARG A 684 7.27 30.49 -0.87
N GLU A 685 7.11 29.46 -0.03
CA GLU A 685 6.69 28.10 -0.41
C GLU A 685 7.68 27.31 -1.29
N GLU A 686 8.88 27.86 -1.54
CA GLU A 686 9.96 27.13 -2.19
C GLU A 686 10.80 26.38 -1.16
N GLN A 687 10.91 25.06 -1.32
CA GLN A 687 11.67 24.14 -0.47
C GLN A 687 12.85 23.59 -1.26
N MET A 688 14.08 23.93 -0.85
CA MET A 688 15.29 23.48 -1.54
C MET A 688 16.39 23.05 -0.58
N LEU A 689 17.08 21.97 -0.92
CA LEU A 689 18.20 21.43 -0.15
C LEU A 689 19.47 21.53 -0.98
N VAL A 690 20.54 22.00 -0.35
CA VAL A 690 21.84 22.26 -0.98
C VAL A 690 22.85 21.26 -0.42
N TYR A 691 23.30 20.37 -1.27
CA TYR A 691 24.25 19.29 -0.99
C TYR A 691 25.62 19.60 -1.57
N GLU A 692 26.65 18.92 -1.05
CA GLU A 692 27.91 18.83 -1.78
C GLU A 692 27.68 18.19 -3.17
N PHE A 693 28.37 18.69 -4.19
CA PHE A 693 28.28 18.07 -5.52
C PHE A 693 29.21 16.86 -5.59
N VAL A 694 28.64 15.70 -5.93
CA VAL A 694 29.36 14.44 -6.07
C VAL A 694 29.53 14.13 -7.57
N PRO A 695 30.75 14.17 -8.13
CA PRO A 695 30.95 14.37 -9.56
C PRO A 695 30.70 13.15 -10.45
N ASN A 696 30.84 11.92 -9.93
CA ASN A 696 30.69 10.70 -10.74
C ASN A 696 29.24 10.15 -10.75
N GLY A 697 28.26 10.93 -10.28
CA GLY A 697 26.85 10.58 -10.36
C GLY A 697 26.46 9.38 -9.49
N THR A 698 25.38 8.69 -9.88
CA THR A 698 24.82 7.56 -9.14
C THR A 698 25.52 6.24 -9.49
N LEU A 699 25.52 5.30 -8.54
CA LEU A 699 26.04 3.95 -8.76
C LEU A 699 25.24 3.21 -9.85
N LYS A 700 23.93 3.44 -9.95
CA LYS A 700 23.12 2.86 -11.02
C LYS A 700 23.65 3.25 -12.40
N ASP A 701 23.96 4.52 -12.62
CA ASP A 701 24.44 5.00 -13.92
C ASP A 701 25.84 4.44 -14.26
N ALA A 702 26.65 4.15 -13.24
CA ALA A 702 27.92 3.43 -13.39
C ALA A 702 27.73 1.93 -13.69
N LEU A 703 26.70 1.28 -13.16
CA LEU A 703 26.40 -0.12 -13.46
C LEU A 703 25.73 -0.31 -14.82
N THR A 704 24.91 0.64 -15.28
CA THR A 704 24.29 0.59 -16.62
C THR A 704 25.25 1.05 -17.74
N GLY A 705 26.40 1.62 -17.38
CA GLY A 705 27.38 2.18 -18.31
C GLY A 705 27.02 3.57 -18.86
N GLU A 706 25.92 4.17 -18.40
CA GLU A 706 25.47 5.51 -18.81
C GLU A 706 26.45 6.62 -18.41
N SER A 707 27.22 6.43 -17.32
CA SER A 707 28.26 7.38 -16.88
C SER A 707 29.61 7.19 -17.58
N GLY A 708 29.76 6.15 -18.41
CA GLY A 708 31.05 5.78 -19.02
C GLY A 708 32.10 5.22 -18.04
N ILE A 709 31.73 5.04 -16.76
CA ILE A 709 32.61 4.48 -15.73
C ILE A 709 32.52 2.96 -15.75
N VAL A 710 33.65 2.27 -15.89
CA VAL A 710 33.73 0.81 -15.72
C VAL A 710 34.18 0.49 -14.30
N LEU A 711 33.33 -0.21 -13.55
CA LEU A 711 33.60 -0.65 -12.18
C LEU A 711 34.19 -2.06 -12.19
N SER A 712 35.51 -2.16 -12.03
CA SER A 712 36.22 -3.43 -11.79
C SER A 712 35.82 -4.06 -10.46
N TRP A 713 36.14 -5.35 -10.28
CA TRP A 713 35.82 -6.10 -9.06
C TRP A 713 36.26 -5.38 -7.77
N SER A 714 37.53 -4.96 -7.71
CA SER A 714 38.08 -4.24 -6.56
C SER A 714 37.41 -2.88 -6.30
N ARG A 715 36.94 -2.18 -7.35
CA ARG A 715 36.17 -0.95 -7.20
C ARG A 715 34.77 -1.24 -6.65
N ARG A 716 34.12 -2.33 -7.05
CA ARG A 716 32.81 -2.72 -6.50
C ARG A 716 32.89 -3.07 -5.02
N LEU A 717 33.93 -3.78 -4.59
CA LEU A 717 34.21 -4.02 -3.17
C LEU A 717 34.41 -2.71 -2.40
N LYS A 718 35.16 -1.74 -2.94
CA LYS A 718 35.32 -0.42 -2.31
C LYS A 718 34.02 0.39 -2.23
N VAL A 719 33.17 0.30 -3.25
CA VAL A 719 31.85 0.94 -3.26
C VAL A 719 30.96 0.30 -2.19
N ALA A 720 30.91 -1.03 -2.13
CA ALA A 720 30.17 -1.76 -1.09
C ALA A 720 30.67 -1.39 0.31
N LEU A 721 31.99 -1.38 0.53
CA LEU A 721 32.59 -0.98 1.79
C LEU A 721 32.22 0.46 2.19
N GLY A 722 32.26 1.39 1.23
CA GLY A 722 31.89 2.79 1.47
C GLY A 722 30.43 2.91 1.91
N ALA A 723 29.50 2.27 1.19
CA ALA A 723 28.09 2.28 1.53
C ALA A 723 27.82 1.59 2.88
N ALA A 724 28.47 0.46 3.15
CA ALA A 724 28.36 -0.27 4.42
C ALA A 724 28.83 0.57 5.61
N ARG A 725 29.98 1.25 5.49
CA ARG A 725 30.49 2.17 6.52
C ARG A 725 29.56 3.36 6.76
N GLY A 726 28.90 3.85 5.72
CA GLY A 726 27.88 4.89 5.83
C GLY A 726 26.67 4.42 6.66
N LEU A 727 26.17 3.22 6.37
CA LEU A 727 25.05 2.62 7.09
C LEU A 727 25.39 2.23 8.54
N ALA A 728 26.54 1.61 8.78
CA ALA A 728 27.01 1.26 10.13
C ALA A 728 27.14 2.52 11.01
N TYR A 729 27.61 3.63 10.44
CA TYR A 729 27.63 4.91 11.16
C TYR A 729 26.22 5.39 11.54
N LEU A 730 25.22 5.24 10.67
CA LEU A 730 23.84 5.65 10.97
C LEU A 730 23.17 4.76 12.02
N HIS A 731 23.44 3.45 12.00
CA HIS A 731 22.80 2.50 12.91
C HIS A 731 23.44 2.47 14.29
N GLU A 732 24.76 2.57 14.38
CA GLU A 732 25.48 2.28 15.62
C GLU A 732 26.18 3.49 16.23
N HIS A 733 26.45 4.53 15.44
CA HIS A 733 27.24 5.69 15.87
C HIS A 733 26.46 7.02 15.85
N ALA A 734 25.26 7.04 15.27
CA ALA A 734 24.36 8.17 15.35
C ALA A 734 23.52 8.07 16.63
N ASP A 735 23.29 9.20 17.30
CA ASP A 735 22.49 9.28 18.51
C ASP A 735 21.36 10.33 18.33
N PRO A 736 20.09 9.91 18.31
CA PRO A 736 19.62 8.50 18.26
C PRO A 736 19.97 7.77 16.96
N PRO A 737 19.98 6.41 16.94
CA PRO A 737 20.18 5.60 15.73
C PRO A 737 19.21 5.99 14.60
N ILE A 738 19.70 5.98 13.36
CA ILE A 738 18.97 6.42 12.17
C ILE A 738 18.83 5.29 11.18
N ILE A 739 17.59 4.94 10.83
CA ILE A 739 17.27 3.96 9.78
C ILE A 739 17.04 4.72 8.47
N HIS A 740 17.79 4.39 7.43
CA HIS A 740 17.79 5.09 6.14
C HIS A 740 16.51 4.84 5.34
N ARG A 741 16.07 3.57 5.27
CA ARG A 741 14.79 3.06 4.73
C ARG A 741 14.62 3.08 3.20
N ASP A 742 15.52 3.72 2.46
CA ASP A 742 15.50 3.75 1.00
C ASP A 742 16.88 3.52 0.38
N ILE A 743 17.58 2.48 0.82
CA ILE A 743 18.87 2.08 0.24
C ILE A 743 18.65 1.41 -1.11
N LYS A 744 19.28 1.98 -2.15
CA LYS A 744 19.22 1.52 -3.54
C LYS A 744 20.35 2.13 -4.37
N SER A 745 20.63 1.57 -5.55
CA SER A 745 21.73 2.03 -6.41
C SER A 745 21.59 3.49 -6.90
N ASN A 746 20.38 4.04 -6.98
CA ASN A 746 20.14 5.47 -7.26
C ASN A 746 20.61 6.40 -6.13
N ASN A 747 20.57 5.91 -4.88
CA ASN A 747 20.82 6.70 -3.69
C ASN A 747 22.27 6.56 -3.19
N ILE A 748 23.11 5.82 -3.92
CA ILE A 748 24.55 5.72 -3.69
C ILE A 748 25.27 6.55 -4.75
N LEU A 749 25.97 7.61 -4.34
CA LEU A 749 26.75 8.47 -5.22
C LEU A 749 28.23 8.13 -5.17
N LEU A 750 28.95 8.40 -6.26
CA LEU A 750 30.40 8.13 -6.36
C LEU A 750 31.21 9.43 -6.38
N ASN A 751 32.12 9.59 -5.43
CA ASN A 751 33.03 10.74 -5.44
C ASN A 751 34.18 10.58 -6.45
N GLU A 752 35.08 11.56 -6.50
CA GLU A 752 36.24 11.60 -7.41
C GLU A 752 37.10 10.33 -7.37
N ASN A 753 37.16 9.66 -6.20
CA ASN A 753 37.93 8.44 -5.98
C ASN A 753 37.12 7.15 -6.16
N TYR A 754 35.92 7.23 -6.74
CA TYR A 754 34.94 6.13 -6.87
C TYR A 754 34.55 5.49 -5.53
N THR A 755 34.64 6.26 -4.44
CA THR A 755 34.14 5.80 -3.14
C THR A 755 32.69 6.20 -2.96
N ALA A 756 31.91 5.31 -2.34
CA ALA A 756 30.48 5.48 -2.17
C ALA A 756 30.15 6.52 -1.10
N LYS A 757 29.14 7.35 -1.39
CA LYS A 757 28.43 8.21 -0.44
C LYS A 757 26.93 7.92 -0.49
N VAL A 758 26.33 7.59 0.66
CA VAL A 758 24.88 7.39 0.80
C VAL A 758 24.17 8.74 0.80
N SER A 759 23.05 8.82 0.08
CA SER A 759 22.26 10.04 -0.15
C SER A 759 20.76 9.77 -0.04
N ASP A 760 19.95 10.84 -0.04
CA ASP A 760 18.47 10.80 -0.04
C ASP A 760 17.84 10.28 1.26
N PHE A 761 17.89 11.12 2.29
CA PHE A 761 17.42 10.82 3.65
C PHE A 761 15.94 11.20 3.88
N GLY A 762 15.20 11.52 2.81
CA GLY A 762 13.81 11.98 2.88
C GLY A 762 12.86 11.00 3.58
N LEU A 763 13.16 9.71 3.53
CA LEU A 763 12.38 8.66 4.19
C LEU A 763 12.98 8.18 5.51
N SER A 764 14.17 8.66 5.87
CA SER A 764 14.91 8.19 7.04
C SER A 764 14.21 8.55 8.35
N LYS A 765 14.42 7.73 9.38
CA LYS A 765 13.73 7.86 10.67
C LYS A 765 14.67 7.51 11.82
N SER A 766 14.65 8.31 12.88
CA SER A 766 15.38 8.03 14.11
C SER A 766 14.58 7.14 15.06
N ILE A 767 15.27 6.25 15.78
CA ILE A 767 14.70 5.43 16.86
C ILE A 767 14.70 6.29 18.15
N LEU A 768 13.54 6.74 18.61
CA LEU A 768 13.44 7.77 19.67
C LEU A 768 13.16 7.23 21.08
N ASP A 769 13.15 5.90 21.29
CA ASP A 769 12.83 5.28 22.59
C ASP A 769 13.91 4.26 23.00
N ASP A 770 14.42 4.41 24.23
CA ASP A 770 15.40 3.48 24.86
C ASP A 770 14.78 2.11 25.24
N GLU A 771 13.49 1.89 25.02
CA GLU A 771 12.77 0.67 25.44
C GLU A 771 12.33 -0.24 24.27
N LYS A 772 12.48 0.17 23.00
CA LYS A 772 12.06 -0.65 21.83
C LYS A 772 13.06 -0.57 20.67
N ASP A 773 13.59 -1.72 20.25
CA ASP A 773 14.56 -1.87 19.13
C ASP A 773 13.94 -1.66 17.72
N TYR A 774 12.70 -1.19 17.61
CA TYR A 774 11.99 -1.06 16.33
C TYR A 774 11.06 0.15 16.29
N VAL A 775 10.79 0.63 15.08
CA VAL A 775 9.92 1.78 14.83
C VAL A 775 8.67 1.35 14.06
N SER A 776 7.49 1.36 14.71
CA SER A 776 6.22 1.16 14.01
C SER A 776 5.90 2.37 13.12
N THR A 777 5.80 2.14 11.80
CA THR A 777 5.56 3.20 10.82
C THR A 777 4.87 2.63 9.58
N GLN A 778 4.09 3.46 8.87
CA GLN A 778 3.58 3.12 7.52
C GLN A 778 4.70 2.53 6.68
N VAL A 779 4.49 1.51 5.87
CA VAL A 779 5.56 0.96 5.01
C VAL A 779 5.91 1.96 3.90
N LYS A 780 7.18 2.31 3.77
CA LYS A 780 7.72 3.10 2.65
C LYS A 780 9.12 2.59 2.32
N GLY A 781 9.44 2.57 1.02
CA GLY A 781 10.72 2.16 0.45
C GLY A 781 10.54 1.85 -1.05
N THR A 782 11.61 1.51 -1.74
CA THR A 782 11.56 1.20 -3.18
C THR A 782 11.29 -0.28 -3.44
N MET A 783 10.30 -0.59 -4.29
CA MET A 783 9.95 -1.97 -4.67
C MET A 783 11.16 -2.69 -5.28
N GLY A 784 11.48 -3.88 -4.76
CA GLY A 784 12.67 -4.67 -5.09
C GLY A 784 13.80 -4.60 -4.07
N TYR A 785 13.90 -3.50 -3.31
CA TYR A 785 14.83 -3.38 -2.16
C TYR A 785 14.12 -3.52 -0.83
N LEU A 786 12.78 -3.41 -0.82
CA LEU A 786 11.98 -3.43 0.39
C LEU A 786 12.11 -4.76 1.14
N ASP A 787 12.49 -4.67 2.41
CA ASP A 787 12.58 -5.78 3.34
C ASP A 787 11.21 -6.48 3.49
N PRO A 788 11.13 -7.81 3.22
CA PRO A 788 9.88 -8.57 3.35
C PRO A 788 9.38 -8.65 4.80
N ASP A 789 10.28 -8.69 5.78
CA ASP A 789 9.94 -8.72 7.22
C ASP A 789 9.29 -7.40 7.62
N TYR A 790 9.91 -6.27 7.27
CA TYR A 790 9.31 -4.94 7.46
C TYR A 790 8.02 -4.72 6.65
N TYR A 791 7.95 -5.21 5.40
CA TYR A 791 6.73 -5.14 4.59
C TYR A 791 5.55 -5.86 5.24
N THR A 792 5.83 -7.03 5.85
CA THR A 792 4.81 -7.88 6.48
C THR A 792 4.48 -7.39 7.89
N SER A 793 5.49 -7.14 8.74
CA SER A 793 5.32 -6.80 10.15
C SER A 793 5.06 -5.32 10.44
N GLN A 794 5.32 -4.42 9.48
CA GLN A 794 5.35 -2.96 9.67
C GLN A 794 6.29 -2.47 10.79
N LYS A 795 7.20 -3.34 11.27
CA LYS A 795 8.25 -3.01 12.22
C LYS A 795 9.50 -2.65 11.44
N LEU A 796 9.85 -1.36 11.44
CA LEU A 796 11.06 -0.89 10.81
C LEU A 796 12.22 -1.02 11.80
N THR A 797 13.25 -1.77 11.43
CA THR A 797 14.51 -1.90 12.19
C THR A 797 15.69 -1.52 11.30
N GLU A 798 16.87 -1.37 11.89
CA GLU A 798 18.13 -1.22 11.17
C GLU A 798 18.40 -2.40 10.22
N LYS A 799 17.87 -3.60 10.55
CA LYS A 799 17.95 -4.80 9.70
C LYS A 799 17.18 -4.68 8.38
N SER A 800 16.27 -3.72 8.25
CA SER A 800 15.61 -3.43 6.97
C SER A 800 16.55 -2.75 5.96
N ASP A 801 17.49 -1.94 6.45
CA ASP A 801 18.55 -1.38 5.61
C ASP A 801 19.58 -2.45 5.22
N VAL A 802 19.85 -3.42 6.11
CA VAL A 802 20.73 -4.56 5.83
C VAL A 802 20.18 -5.38 4.65
N TYR A 803 18.87 -5.67 4.63
CA TYR A 803 18.23 -6.34 3.49
C TYR A 803 18.38 -5.55 2.20
N SER A 804 18.08 -4.25 2.25
CA SER A 804 18.21 -3.35 1.09
C SER A 804 19.66 -3.29 0.57
N PHE A 805 20.64 -3.34 1.47
CA PHE A 805 22.07 -3.42 1.15
C PHE A 805 22.47 -4.76 0.54
N GLY A 806 21.89 -5.88 0.99
CA GLY A 806 22.09 -7.20 0.37
C GLY A 806 21.61 -7.22 -1.09
N VAL A 807 20.47 -6.60 -1.40
CA VAL A 807 20.00 -6.42 -2.78
C VAL A 807 20.97 -5.55 -3.60
N LEU A 808 21.54 -4.50 -2.99
CA LEU A 808 22.56 -3.65 -3.63
C LEU A 808 23.82 -4.44 -3.97
N ILE A 809 24.26 -5.36 -3.10
CA ILE A 809 25.39 -6.26 -3.39
C ILE A 809 25.10 -7.13 -4.62
N LEU A 810 23.90 -7.69 -4.74
CA LEU A 810 23.51 -8.48 -5.90
C LEU A 810 23.50 -7.67 -7.19
N GLU A 811 23.11 -6.40 -7.12
CA GLU A 811 23.26 -5.45 -8.22
C GLU A 811 24.73 -5.21 -8.58
N LEU A 812 25.61 -5.05 -7.60
CA LEU A 812 27.05 -4.93 -7.84
C LEU A 812 27.64 -6.19 -8.48
N ILE A 813 27.10 -7.38 -8.21
CA ILE A 813 27.59 -8.63 -8.83
C ILE A 813 27.12 -8.76 -10.28
N THR A 814 25.87 -8.39 -10.55
CA THR A 814 25.18 -8.75 -11.80
C THR A 814 25.00 -7.59 -12.78
N ALA A 815 25.10 -6.35 -12.31
CA ALA A 815 24.67 -5.13 -13.02
C ALA A 815 23.24 -5.19 -13.57
N ARG A 816 22.36 -6.01 -12.98
CA ARG A 816 20.94 -6.14 -13.34
C ARG A 816 20.07 -5.42 -12.34
N LYS A 817 18.95 -4.86 -12.80
CA LYS A 817 17.95 -4.25 -11.91
C LYS A 817 17.36 -5.32 -10.97
N PRO A 818 17.00 -4.98 -9.73
CA PRO A 818 16.45 -5.95 -8.78
C PRO A 818 15.21 -6.68 -9.28
N ILE A 819 14.35 -5.98 -10.03
CA ILE A 819 13.18 -6.55 -10.68
C ILE A 819 13.29 -6.28 -12.19
N GLU A 820 13.40 -7.35 -12.97
CA GLU A 820 13.44 -7.27 -14.43
C GLU A 820 12.58 -8.37 -15.05
N ARG A 821 11.66 -7.99 -15.96
CA ARG A 821 10.76 -8.93 -16.68
C ARG A 821 10.01 -9.89 -15.74
N GLY A 822 9.57 -9.40 -14.58
CA GLY A 822 8.85 -10.17 -13.57
C GLY A 822 9.71 -11.14 -12.74
N LYS A 823 11.04 -11.14 -12.92
CA LYS A 823 11.98 -11.94 -12.13
C LYS A 823 12.65 -11.07 -11.08
N TYR A 824 12.73 -11.58 -9.85
CA TYR A 824 13.38 -10.93 -8.73
C TYR A 824 14.82 -11.45 -8.54
N ILE A 825 15.80 -10.55 -8.46
CA ILE A 825 17.22 -10.89 -8.48
C ILE A 825 17.64 -11.83 -7.34
N VAL A 826 17.14 -11.60 -6.12
CA VAL A 826 17.42 -12.45 -4.94
C VAL A 826 17.00 -13.89 -5.22
N LYS A 827 15.76 -14.08 -5.72
CA LYS A 827 15.24 -15.41 -6.06
C LYS A 827 16.04 -16.08 -7.18
N VAL A 828 16.42 -15.33 -8.20
CA VAL A 828 17.23 -15.84 -9.32
C VAL A 828 18.59 -16.33 -8.82
N VAL A 829 19.30 -15.51 -8.05
CA VAL A 829 20.62 -15.86 -7.50
C VAL A 829 20.50 -17.03 -6.52
N ARG A 830 19.57 -16.98 -5.56
CA ARG A 830 19.30 -18.04 -4.58
C ARG A 830 19.01 -19.40 -5.25
N SER A 831 18.29 -19.42 -6.37
CA SER A 831 18.00 -20.64 -7.14
C SER A 831 19.15 -21.13 -8.04
N THR A 832 20.16 -20.29 -8.29
CA THR A 832 21.28 -20.59 -9.20
C THR A 832 22.54 -21.00 -8.43
N ILE A 833 22.70 -20.55 -7.17
CA ILE A 833 23.86 -20.87 -6.33
C ILE A 833 24.02 -22.39 -6.19
N ASP A 834 25.19 -22.87 -6.59
CA ASP A 834 25.64 -24.23 -6.38
C ASP A 834 27.06 -24.19 -5.80
N LYS A 835 27.18 -24.38 -4.47
CA LYS A 835 28.44 -24.27 -3.73
C LYS A 835 29.51 -25.29 -4.17
N THR A 836 29.14 -26.27 -4.99
CA THR A 836 30.08 -27.27 -5.54
C THR A 836 30.77 -26.80 -6.83
N LYS A 837 30.32 -25.69 -7.41
CA LYS A 837 30.82 -25.13 -8.68
C LYS A 837 31.57 -23.84 -8.44
N ASP A 838 32.57 -23.59 -9.29
CA ASP A 838 33.33 -22.34 -9.34
C ASP A 838 32.39 -21.12 -9.47
N LEU A 839 32.64 -20.09 -8.66
CA LEU A 839 31.80 -18.87 -8.56
C LEU A 839 30.32 -19.18 -8.31
N TYR A 840 30.04 -20.29 -7.61
CA TYR A 840 28.71 -20.84 -7.35
C TYR A 840 27.85 -21.10 -8.59
N GLY A 841 28.48 -21.31 -9.75
CA GLY A 841 27.77 -21.51 -11.02
C GLY A 841 27.15 -20.23 -11.60
N LEU A 842 27.48 -19.05 -11.08
CA LEU A 842 26.87 -17.77 -11.47
C LEU A 842 27.42 -17.14 -12.75
N HIS A 843 28.31 -17.82 -13.48
CA HIS A 843 28.94 -17.37 -14.73
C HIS A 843 28.00 -16.72 -15.77
N LYS A 844 26.72 -17.10 -15.84
CA LYS A 844 25.72 -16.54 -16.79
C LYS A 844 25.02 -15.26 -16.30
N ILE A 845 25.25 -14.87 -15.06
CA ILE A 845 24.54 -13.79 -14.37
C ILE A 845 25.50 -12.70 -13.90
N ILE A 846 26.75 -13.07 -13.63
CA ILE A 846 27.85 -12.15 -13.33
C ILE A 846 28.02 -11.14 -14.46
N ASP A 847 28.28 -9.89 -14.07
CA ASP A 847 28.62 -8.82 -15.00
C ASP A 847 29.97 -9.10 -15.70
N PRO A 848 30.03 -9.16 -17.04
CA PRO A 848 31.28 -9.32 -17.78
C PRO A 848 32.36 -8.28 -17.42
N ALA A 849 31.96 -7.08 -16.97
CA ALA A 849 32.89 -6.02 -16.59
C ALA A 849 33.73 -6.35 -15.33
N ILE A 850 33.29 -7.29 -14.47
CA ILE A 850 34.11 -7.74 -13.31
C ILE A 850 35.08 -8.86 -13.65
N CYS A 851 34.83 -9.60 -14.74
CA CYS A 851 35.69 -10.68 -15.22
C CYS A 851 36.85 -10.20 -16.09
N SER A 852 36.85 -8.91 -16.48
CA SER A 852 37.86 -8.33 -17.37
C SER A 852 39.08 -7.85 -16.59
N GLY A 853 40.04 -8.75 -16.32
CA GLY A 853 41.40 -8.38 -15.90
C GLY A 853 41.77 -8.52 -14.41
N SER A 854 40.97 -9.20 -13.58
CA SER A 854 41.31 -9.47 -12.17
C SER A 854 40.88 -10.87 -11.71
N THR A 855 41.64 -11.49 -10.80
CA THR A 855 41.18 -12.66 -10.03
C THR A 855 40.00 -12.26 -9.16
N LEU A 856 38.89 -13.01 -9.25
CA LEU A 856 37.67 -12.80 -8.45
C LEU A 856 37.84 -13.33 -7.01
N GLU A 857 38.96 -12.97 -6.39
CA GLU A 857 39.28 -13.37 -5.03
C GLU A 857 38.27 -12.75 -4.05
N GLY A 858 37.76 -13.58 -3.13
CA GLY A 858 36.69 -13.21 -2.21
C GLY A 858 35.28 -13.16 -2.82
N PHE A 859 35.08 -13.47 -4.11
CA PHE A 859 33.77 -13.39 -4.76
C PHE A 859 32.71 -14.28 -4.11
N GLU A 860 33.05 -15.54 -3.82
CA GLU A 860 32.11 -16.48 -3.21
C GLU A 860 31.69 -16.02 -1.81
N LYS A 861 32.63 -15.49 -1.02
CA LYS A 861 32.33 -14.87 0.28
C LYS A 861 31.44 -13.63 0.14
N PHE A 862 31.64 -12.83 -0.91
CA PHE A 862 30.79 -11.67 -1.18
C PHE A 862 29.37 -12.06 -1.56
N VAL A 863 29.19 -13.19 -2.25
CA VAL A 863 27.86 -13.78 -2.54
C VAL A 863 27.22 -14.32 -1.27
N ASP A 864 27.98 -15.03 -0.42
CA ASP A 864 27.49 -15.54 0.87
C ASP A 864 27.01 -14.39 1.76
N LEU A 865 27.82 -13.33 1.90
CA LEU A 865 27.44 -12.12 2.64
C LEU A 865 26.18 -11.45 2.08
N ALA A 866 26.01 -11.43 0.75
CA ALA A 866 24.80 -10.93 0.12
C ALA A 866 23.56 -11.77 0.49
N MET A 867 23.71 -13.09 0.54
CA MET A 867 22.63 -14.02 0.91
C MET A 867 22.24 -13.88 2.38
N GLU A 868 23.22 -13.75 3.28
CA GLU A 868 22.99 -13.50 4.71
C GLU A 868 22.25 -12.17 4.93
N CYS A 869 22.59 -11.13 4.17
CA CYS A 869 21.91 -9.83 4.27
C CYS A 869 20.45 -9.89 3.80
N VAL A 870 20.12 -10.72 2.81
CA VAL A 870 18.76 -10.86 2.25
C VAL A 870 17.96 -12.03 2.83
N GLU A 871 18.32 -12.50 4.02
CA GLU A 871 17.51 -13.48 4.74
C GLU A 871 16.12 -12.94 5.05
N ASP A 872 15.13 -13.83 5.04
CA ASP A 872 13.72 -13.43 5.09
C ASP A 872 13.37 -12.85 6.48
N SER A 873 14.01 -13.29 7.55
CA SER A 873 13.88 -12.72 8.91
C SER A 873 14.99 -11.72 9.22
N GLY A 874 14.64 -10.57 9.81
CA GLY A 874 15.63 -9.57 10.25
C GLY A 874 16.59 -10.04 11.35
N ALA A 875 16.19 -11.04 12.14
CA ALA A 875 17.02 -11.59 13.23
C ALA A 875 18.25 -12.36 12.71
N ASP A 876 18.11 -13.00 11.56
CA ASP A 876 19.16 -13.83 10.94
C ASP A 876 20.16 -12.99 10.11
N ARG A 877 19.87 -11.70 9.92
CA ARG A 877 20.74 -10.78 9.17
C ARG A 877 21.88 -10.27 10.05
N PRO A 878 23.10 -10.06 9.51
CA PRO A 878 24.21 -9.47 10.26
C PRO A 878 23.95 -8.00 10.64
N ALA A 879 24.70 -7.47 11.61
CA ALA A 879 24.77 -6.03 11.83
C ALA A 879 25.64 -5.37 10.75
N MET A 880 25.43 -4.08 10.48
CA MET A 880 26.21 -3.39 9.44
C MET A 880 27.70 -3.29 9.79
N SER A 881 28.09 -3.26 11.08
CA SER A 881 29.48 -3.43 11.51
C SER A 881 30.11 -4.74 11.05
N ASP A 882 29.36 -5.84 11.14
CA ASP A 882 29.84 -7.17 10.76
C ASP A 882 30.00 -7.25 9.24
N VAL A 883 29.04 -6.68 8.50
CA VAL A 883 29.10 -6.53 7.04
C VAL A 883 30.33 -5.70 6.63
N VAL A 884 30.65 -4.61 7.34
CA VAL A 884 31.85 -3.81 7.08
C VAL A 884 33.11 -4.65 7.27
N LYS A 885 33.19 -5.40 8.38
CA LYS A 885 34.36 -6.24 8.70
C LYS A 885 34.59 -7.31 7.65
N GLU A 886 33.55 -8.03 7.23
CA GLU A 886 33.65 -9.07 6.20
C GLU A 886 34.14 -8.50 4.85
N ILE A 887 33.66 -7.33 4.44
CA ILE A 887 34.12 -6.68 3.20
C ILE A 887 35.57 -6.19 3.34
N GLU A 888 35.99 -5.71 4.52
CA GLU A 888 37.38 -5.32 4.79
C GLU A 888 38.34 -6.53 4.72
N ASP A 889 37.93 -7.67 5.28
CA ASP A 889 38.70 -8.91 5.24
C ASP A 889 38.85 -9.42 3.79
N MET A 890 37.79 -9.31 2.97
CA MET A 890 37.85 -9.58 1.53
C MET A 890 38.82 -8.64 0.81
N LEU A 891 38.79 -7.32 1.11
CA LEU A 891 39.71 -6.36 0.48
C LEU A 891 41.18 -6.56 0.88
N GLN A 892 41.44 -7.01 2.11
CA GLN A 892 42.77 -7.40 2.56
C GLN A 892 43.29 -8.63 1.83
N SER A 893 42.42 -9.62 1.57
CA SER A 893 42.78 -10.82 0.78
C SER A 893 43.16 -10.48 -0.67
N VAL A 894 42.51 -9.47 -1.27
CA VAL A 894 42.81 -8.93 -2.62
C VAL A 894 44.11 -8.09 -2.65
N GLY A 895 44.85 -8.00 -1.54
CA GLY A 895 46.16 -7.33 -1.47
C GLY A 895 46.08 -5.80 -1.35
N MET A 896 44.92 -5.23 -0.99
CA MET A 896 44.76 -3.78 -0.77
C MET A 896 44.86 -3.43 0.73
N HIS A 897 46.01 -2.93 1.17
CA HIS A 897 46.16 -2.39 2.53
C HIS A 897 45.27 -1.14 2.72
N LEU A 898 44.28 -1.22 3.61
CA LEU A 898 43.52 -0.07 4.10
C LEU A 898 44.41 0.71 5.09
N THR A 899 45.05 1.79 4.64
CA THR A 899 45.78 2.68 5.55
C THR A 899 44.80 3.38 6.49
N SER A 900 45.00 3.18 7.79
CA SER A 900 44.28 3.84 8.89
C SER A 900 44.53 5.35 8.86
N GLU A 901 43.49 6.16 8.65
CA GLU A 901 43.54 7.60 8.90
C GLU A 901 42.93 7.89 10.28
N SER A 902 43.77 7.79 11.31
CA SER A 902 43.55 8.40 12.61
C SER A 902 44.04 9.85 12.59
N VAL A 903 43.17 10.74 13.08
CA VAL A 903 43.38 12.12 13.56
C VAL A 903 44.84 12.59 13.63
N THR A 904 45.21 13.58 12.81
CA THR A 904 45.97 14.76 13.25
C THR A 904 45.90 15.87 12.20
N SER A 905 45.46 17.03 12.66
CA SER A 905 45.49 18.30 11.95
C SER A 905 46.92 18.83 11.86
N THR A 906 47.44 19.08 10.65
CA THR A 906 48.23 20.30 10.33
C THR A 906 48.47 20.45 8.83
N THR A 907 48.29 21.69 8.37
CA THR A 907 48.67 22.28 7.09
C THR A 907 50.09 21.95 6.62
N SER A 908 50.27 21.61 5.34
CA SER A 908 51.13 22.33 4.38
C SER A 908 51.25 21.60 3.03
N SER A 909 51.50 22.40 2.00
CA SER A 909 51.72 22.05 0.59
C SER A 909 52.91 21.13 0.35
N HIS A 910 52.86 20.26 -0.66
CA HIS A 910 53.74 20.32 -1.86
C HIS A 910 53.54 19.12 -2.82
N ARG A 911 53.73 19.42 -4.11
CA ARG A 911 53.86 18.54 -5.29
C ARG A 911 54.91 17.42 -5.13
N TYR A 912 54.80 16.39 -5.99
CA TYR A 912 55.83 15.71 -6.82
C TYR A 912 55.31 14.29 -7.14
N GLN A 913 55.56 13.57 -8.24
CA GLN A 913 56.04 13.78 -9.61
C GLN A 913 55.81 12.43 -10.33
N GLU A 914 55.56 12.44 -11.63
CA GLU A 914 55.51 11.24 -12.48
C GLU A 914 56.82 10.44 -12.45
N VAL A 915 56.72 9.10 -12.57
CA VAL A 915 57.69 8.29 -13.31
C VAL A 915 56.95 7.23 -14.14
N SER A 916 57.33 7.19 -15.41
CA SER A 916 56.82 6.43 -16.56
C SER A 916 57.10 4.93 -16.52
N ILE A 917 56.27 4.12 -17.22
CA ILE A 917 56.72 2.87 -17.89
C ILE A 917 56.02 2.69 -19.25
N VAL A 918 56.81 2.92 -20.31
CA VAL A 918 57.04 2.13 -21.54
C VAL A 918 55.90 1.30 -22.16
N SER A 919 55.64 1.62 -23.43
CA SER A 919 54.84 0.91 -24.43
C SER A 919 55.42 -0.44 -24.88
N PHE A 920 54.54 -1.44 -25.09
CA PHE A 920 54.75 -2.51 -26.09
C PHE A 920 53.44 -2.80 -26.84
N HIS A 921 53.51 -2.77 -28.17
CA HIS A 921 52.49 -3.19 -29.12
C HIS A 921 52.29 -4.72 -29.12
N LEU A 922 51.05 -5.17 -29.32
CA LEU A 922 50.72 -6.36 -30.12
C LEU A 922 49.21 -6.43 -30.44
N ASP A 923 48.91 -6.19 -31.71
CA ASP A 923 47.93 -6.81 -32.62
C ASP A 923 46.48 -7.09 -32.16
N GLN A 924 45.57 -6.32 -32.75
CA GLN A 924 44.19 -6.75 -33.03
C GLN A 924 44.14 -7.53 -34.36
N PRO A 925 43.55 -8.74 -34.40
CA PRO A 925 43.02 -9.31 -35.63
C PRO A 925 41.53 -8.99 -35.72
N TYR A 926 41.14 -8.30 -36.78
CA TYR A 926 40.07 -8.67 -37.71
C TYR A 926 39.63 -7.42 -38.49
N SER A 927 40.00 -7.46 -39.75
CA SER A 927 39.82 -6.50 -40.82
C SER A 927 38.37 -6.36 -41.28
N ASN A 928 38.08 -5.15 -41.76
CA ASN A 928 36.94 -4.72 -42.57
C ASN A 928 36.75 -5.54 -43.86
N GLU A 929 35.52 -5.51 -44.39
CA GLU A 929 35.12 -5.12 -45.76
C GLU A 929 33.58 -5.30 -45.84
N SER A 930 32.74 -4.56 -46.58
CA SER A 930 32.78 -3.40 -47.48
C SER A 930 31.30 -3.04 -47.76
N PHE A 931 30.89 -1.77 -47.81
CA PHE A 931 30.37 -0.99 -48.96
C PHE A 931 29.34 -0.02 -48.34
N GLY A 932 29.16 1.25 -48.66
CA GLY A 932 29.65 2.15 -49.71
C GLY A 932 28.66 3.32 -49.69
N SER A 933 29.13 4.53 -49.39
CA SER A 933 28.33 5.77 -49.42
C SER A 933 28.93 6.66 -50.50
N SER A 934 28.11 7.07 -51.47
CA SER A 934 28.41 8.16 -52.40
C SER A 934 27.47 9.32 -52.10
N ALA A 935 28.05 10.43 -51.67
CA ALA A 935 27.42 11.73 -51.58
C ALA A 935 27.38 12.39 -52.96
N GLU A 936 26.36 13.22 -53.22
CA GLU A 936 26.56 14.47 -53.97
C GLU A 936 25.47 15.53 -53.65
N HIS A 937 25.98 16.68 -53.21
CA HIS A 937 25.58 18.07 -53.42
C HIS A 937 24.17 18.43 -53.95
N ILE A 938 23.55 19.47 -53.36
CA ILE A 938 23.38 20.81 -53.98
C ILE A 938 22.77 21.83 -52.99
N GLN A 939 23.23 23.07 -53.16
CA GLN A 939 23.04 24.31 -52.42
C GLN A 939 21.60 24.84 -52.27
N LYS A 940 21.44 25.62 -51.18
CA LYS A 940 20.42 26.65 -50.95
C LYS A 940 20.42 27.74 -52.03
N LEU A 941 19.23 28.22 -52.38
CA LEU A 941 18.98 29.63 -52.72
C LEU A 941 17.57 30.04 -52.28
N ASN A 942 17.52 31.09 -51.48
CA ASN A 942 16.33 31.84 -51.08
C ASN A 942 15.73 32.59 -52.28
N LEU A 943 14.41 32.88 -52.24
CA LEU A 943 13.85 34.24 -52.20
C LEU A 943 12.31 34.24 -52.41
N VAL A 944 11.63 34.94 -51.49
CA VAL A 944 10.41 35.79 -51.64
C VAL A 944 9.11 35.06 -52.05
N SER A 945 8.04 35.09 -51.26
CA SER A 945 7.34 36.23 -50.63
C SER A 945 6.57 35.81 -49.37
#